data_AF-A0A444WBX7-F1
#
_entry.id   AF-A0A444WBX7-F1
#
_cell.length_a   1.000
_cell.length_b   1.000
_cell.length_c   1.000
_cell.angle_alpha   90.00
_cell.angle_beta   90.00
_cell.angle_gamma   90.00
#
_symmetry.space_group_name_H-M   'P 1'
#
loop_
_entity.id
_entity.type
_entity.pdbx_description
1 polymer ?
#
loop_
_entity_poly.entity_id
_entity_poly.type
_entity_poly.pdbx_seq_one_letter_code
_entity_poly.pdbx_strand_id
1 'polypeptide(L)'
;MTFNFKKWNTILGWTVFTIALVVYSLTVEPTLSFWDCGEYIPTAAKLEVGHPPGAPLFQMVGAFFAMFATAPDKIALMVNMVSVVSSAFTILFMFWSLTMLLRTLLERFSEFNNNNALMVLGSAAVGSLAFTFTDSFWFNATEAEVYAMASLFISLLLWLGLRWEQDMNTPRGNKWLLIISLVVGLSFGVHFMALLTIPAIGFIYYFKNYEKITVKSFIIANIVIVAILLFIFKLLLPYTLALFGKTEIFMVNKMGLPFNSGTIFMALLIVALFYFGLNYTRKNNYALANTLVLCVLFIFIGFSTWMMLPIRANANVVINENRPSDAAEVLAYYNREQYGEQKLFYGPMFSDTYAGLDKENPYEDEKPNYQRDYKKGEYVIVNDYENAKQNTDDNHKGFMPRMWSTEHAVNYMNFTRPLDFRIDPNYDFSQDLVQYGLPLDQMSDEEVGKAMAQVRDELQNVITQFKTGYQQGKMDLEDYDRFLKNYSQYLIIDKPSFADNMKFMFEYQFGYMYFRYFMWNFSGRQNDIQGRYDNYDGNWMSGIKVIDEARLGSQDNLPSDQLNNKARNFYYLLPLILGLIGLAYHASKDLKSFYVLLVLFLFTGLALKIYLNERPFEPRERDYALVGSFYVFAIWIGFGVYAIYDSIKKFLAPKIAGPIVLAITMLAGPVLLASENWDDHDRSDRYTALAMAKAYLESCDQNAILFTIGDNDTFPLWYAQEVEGIRTDIRIVNTSLFMTDWYIDQMKAKAYESEPLPISFTHDQYVQGTRDYMFLDRRTDKRLDINDFMEFIASDDPRTKVELRNGHMINYFPTNKIRLNVDRESVIKNKIVAPELYDSIVPYIDIDIKGDALYKNRLLMLDLVNNNNWERPIYFTGGSFGDDDYLWMKDYLQLDGMVFKLIPVKTPIPKEGSLLDMGNIDSDKMYDIVMSWDWGNSESPEIYHDPETRKNSITYRTNLARLMEKLMAEGKNEKAKNIADLAMTKMPVEYFNYYTLLEPYATAYYKLGEKEKAQDLLKKLITKYQENLTFYKGLAASEQNHIVVDIITDIERYRSLLLIMKDEGDLELYSKEKPVFNKYNKMFERFERDNEE
;
A
#
# COMPACT_ATOMS: atom_id res chain seq x y z
N MET A 1 -20.35 -42.37 31.21
CA MET A 1 -19.74 -41.04 31.44
C MET A 1 -20.82 -39.97 31.28
N THR A 2 -21.00 -39.09 32.26
CA THR A 2 -21.90 -37.93 32.16
C THR A 2 -21.24 -36.84 31.31
N PHE A 3 -21.99 -36.24 30.37
CA PHE A 3 -21.48 -35.17 29.51
C PHE A 3 -21.16 -33.92 30.33
N ASN A 4 -19.99 -33.32 30.11
CA ASN A 4 -19.54 -32.10 30.79
C ASN A 4 -19.24 -31.01 29.75
N PHE A 5 -20.13 -30.02 29.65
CA PHE A 5 -20.01 -28.94 28.68
C PHE A 5 -18.72 -28.13 28.86
N LYS A 6 -18.34 -27.78 30.09
CA LYS A 6 -17.14 -26.98 30.36
C LYS A 6 -15.87 -27.70 29.89
N LYS A 7 -15.79 -29.01 30.14
CA LYS A 7 -14.68 -29.85 29.66
C LYS A 7 -14.59 -29.83 28.14
N TRP A 8 -15.69 -30.13 27.45
CA TRP A 8 -15.71 -30.18 25.98
C TRP A 8 -15.53 -28.82 25.32
N ASN A 9 -16.07 -27.74 25.89
CA ASN A 9 -15.83 -26.38 25.44
C ASN A 9 -14.35 -25.99 25.51
N THR A 10 -13.65 -26.44 26.55
CA THR A 10 -12.21 -26.19 26.68
C THR A 10 -11.43 -27.00 25.65
N ILE A 11 -11.73 -28.30 25.53
CA ILE A 11 -11.05 -29.19 24.57
C ILE A 11 -11.25 -28.70 23.14
N LEU A 12 -12.48 -28.46 22.71
CA LEU A 12 -12.78 -28.06 21.33
C LEU A 12 -12.24 -26.67 20.99
N GLY A 13 -12.20 -25.74 21.95
CA GLY A 13 -11.52 -24.46 21.75
C GLY A 13 -10.04 -24.65 21.41
N TRP A 14 -9.32 -25.45 22.21
CA TRP A 14 -7.94 -25.79 21.90
C TRP A 14 -7.79 -26.64 20.64
N THR A 15 -8.78 -27.46 20.28
CA THR A 15 -8.77 -28.21 19.01
C THR A 15 -8.83 -27.27 17.81
N VAL A 16 -9.75 -26.30 17.78
CA VAL A 16 -9.82 -25.35 16.65
C VAL A 16 -8.59 -24.44 16.60
N PHE A 17 -8.03 -24.08 17.76
CA PHE A 17 -6.72 -23.41 17.84
C PHE A 17 -5.63 -24.27 17.19
N THR A 18 -5.52 -25.55 17.55
CA THR A 18 -4.49 -26.43 16.99
C THR A 18 -4.67 -26.62 15.49
N ILE A 19 -5.90 -26.74 14.99
CA ILE A 19 -6.17 -26.83 13.55
C ILE A 19 -5.67 -25.57 12.84
N ALA A 20 -6.09 -24.38 13.31
CA ALA A 20 -5.66 -23.12 12.72
C ALA A 20 -4.13 -22.94 12.78
N LEU A 21 -3.52 -23.26 13.94
CA LEU A 21 -2.07 -23.22 14.11
C LEU A 21 -1.35 -24.11 13.08
N VAL A 22 -1.81 -25.35 12.91
CA VAL A 22 -1.20 -26.30 11.96
C VAL A 22 -1.37 -25.80 10.53
N VAL A 23 -2.59 -25.40 10.12
CA VAL A 23 -2.87 -24.89 8.77
C VAL A 23 -1.97 -23.71 8.44
N TYR A 24 -1.93 -22.70 9.31
CA TYR A 24 -1.14 -21.50 9.07
C TYR A 24 0.36 -21.79 9.14
N SER A 25 0.82 -22.69 10.02
CA SER A 25 2.24 -23.09 10.05
C SER A 25 2.66 -23.88 8.80
N LEU A 26 1.74 -24.62 8.18
CA LEU A 26 2.01 -25.35 6.94
C LEU A 26 2.05 -24.45 5.70
N THR A 27 1.42 -23.27 5.78
CA THR A 27 1.24 -22.35 4.64
C THR A 27 1.97 -21.02 4.81
N VAL A 28 2.73 -20.85 5.90
CA VAL A 28 3.47 -19.61 6.22
C VAL A 28 4.66 -19.43 5.27
N GLU A 29 4.90 -18.18 4.90
CA GLU A 29 6.08 -17.79 4.12
C GLU A 29 7.38 -18.17 4.87
N PRO A 30 8.34 -18.86 4.24
CA PRO A 30 9.59 -19.24 4.89
C PRO A 30 10.56 -18.06 5.04
N THR A 31 10.43 -17.04 4.20
CA THR A 31 11.28 -15.84 4.18
C THR A 31 10.44 -14.57 4.32
N LEU A 32 10.60 -13.60 3.43
CA LEU A 32 9.78 -12.39 3.39
C LEU A 32 8.83 -12.45 2.18
N SER A 33 7.68 -11.81 2.34
CA SER A 33 6.83 -11.43 1.21
C SER A 33 7.18 -10.00 0.77
N PHE A 34 6.72 -9.59 -0.41
CA PHE A 34 6.82 -8.20 -0.88
C PHE A 34 6.08 -7.23 0.05
N TRP A 35 6.27 -5.92 -0.13
CA TRP A 35 5.72 -4.85 0.70
C TRP A 35 6.29 -4.82 2.14
N ASP A 36 5.49 -4.41 3.12
CA ASP A 36 5.89 -4.07 4.48
C ASP A 36 6.56 -5.22 5.24
N CYS A 37 6.34 -6.48 4.85
CA CYS A 37 7.00 -7.64 5.47
C CYS A 37 8.53 -7.53 5.45
N GLY A 38 9.10 -7.00 4.35
CA GLY A 38 10.55 -6.80 4.21
C GLY A 38 11.13 -5.82 5.24
N GLU A 39 10.30 -4.97 5.83
CA GLU A 39 10.68 -4.00 6.86
C GLU A 39 10.26 -4.47 8.27
N TYR A 40 9.06 -5.01 8.43
CA TYR A 40 8.58 -5.52 9.72
C TYR A 40 9.47 -6.63 10.28
N ILE A 41 9.98 -7.52 9.42
CA ILE A 41 10.87 -8.61 9.85
C ILE A 41 12.18 -8.08 10.46
N PRO A 42 13.01 -7.28 9.77
CA PRO A 42 14.25 -6.76 10.34
C PRO A 42 13.99 -5.83 11.52
N THR A 43 13.01 -4.93 11.43
CA THR A 43 12.71 -4.00 12.53
C THR A 43 12.18 -4.73 13.77
N ALA A 44 11.46 -5.84 13.64
CA ALA A 44 11.11 -6.69 14.76
C ALA A 44 12.32 -7.46 15.30
N ALA A 45 13.07 -8.16 14.44
CA ALA A 45 14.18 -9.02 14.85
C ALA A 45 15.28 -8.27 15.61
N LYS A 46 15.54 -7.02 15.24
CA LYS A 46 16.56 -6.16 15.86
C LYS A 46 16.02 -5.01 16.70
N LEU A 47 14.70 -4.96 16.91
CA LEU A 47 14.02 -3.86 17.62
C LEU A 47 14.39 -2.50 17.03
N GLU A 48 14.27 -2.35 15.72
CA GLU A 48 14.52 -1.09 15.02
C GLU A 48 13.22 -0.27 14.90
N VAL A 49 13.29 0.93 14.32
CA VAL A 49 12.13 1.81 14.21
C VAL A 49 11.64 1.80 12.77
N GLY A 50 10.55 1.07 12.53
CA GLY A 50 9.91 1.01 11.21
C GLY A 50 9.00 2.22 10.94
N HIS A 51 8.27 2.18 9.83
CA HIS A 51 7.44 3.30 9.40
C HIS A 51 6.31 3.64 10.39
N PRO A 52 5.94 4.93 10.56
CA PRO A 52 4.90 5.34 11.50
C PRO A 52 3.52 4.68 11.24
N PRO A 53 2.86 4.13 12.29
CA PRO A 53 3.13 4.31 13.72
C PRO A 53 3.99 3.21 14.37
N GLY A 54 4.72 2.40 13.61
CA GLY A 54 5.82 1.52 14.07
C GLY A 54 5.43 0.18 14.72
N ALA A 55 4.23 0.08 15.31
CA ALA A 55 3.74 -1.15 15.96
C ALA A 55 4.74 -1.78 16.98
N PRO A 56 5.21 -1.03 18.00
CA PRO A 56 6.30 -1.46 18.87
C PRO A 56 6.02 -2.73 19.70
N LEU A 57 4.77 -3.01 20.06
CA LEU A 57 4.42 -4.28 20.73
C LEU A 57 4.54 -5.46 19.77
N PHE A 58 4.09 -5.30 18.52
CA PHE A 58 4.26 -6.32 17.49
C PHE A 58 5.76 -6.61 17.28
N GLN A 59 6.59 -5.57 17.14
CA GLN A 59 8.04 -5.69 17.01
C GLN A 59 8.68 -6.38 18.22
N MET A 60 8.29 -6.03 19.45
CA MET A 60 8.77 -6.69 20.67
C MET A 60 8.42 -8.18 20.73
N VAL A 61 7.22 -8.56 20.29
CA VAL A 61 6.81 -9.97 20.19
C VAL A 61 7.59 -10.67 19.07
N GLY A 62 7.79 -10.01 17.93
CA GLY A 62 8.63 -10.54 16.84
C GLY A 62 10.07 -10.75 17.25
N ALA A 63 10.68 -9.84 18.02
CA ALA A 63 12.00 -10.03 18.61
C ALA A 63 12.06 -11.29 19.50
N PHE A 64 11.01 -11.51 20.31
CA PHE A 64 10.92 -12.73 21.13
C PHE A 64 10.85 -14.00 20.28
N PHE A 65 10.08 -13.98 19.18
CA PHE A 65 10.01 -15.13 18.26
C PHE A 65 11.34 -15.35 17.52
N ALA A 66 11.99 -14.27 17.06
CA ALA A 66 13.29 -14.33 16.39
C ALA A 66 14.37 -15.02 17.25
N MET A 67 14.29 -14.94 18.60
CA MET A 67 15.21 -15.65 19.50
C MET A 67 15.14 -17.18 19.38
N PHE A 68 14.07 -17.75 18.82
CA PHE A 68 13.94 -19.19 18.59
C PHE A 68 14.50 -19.64 17.24
N ALA A 69 14.96 -18.71 16.39
CA ALA A 69 15.57 -19.04 15.12
C ALA A 69 16.90 -19.78 15.34
N THR A 70 17.05 -20.94 14.71
CA THR A 70 18.27 -21.76 14.84
C THR A 70 19.43 -21.26 13.97
N ALA A 71 19.15 -20.39 13.00
CA ALA A 71 20.09 -19.77 12.09
C ALA A 71 19.51 -18.45 11.52
N PRO A 72 20.33 -17.54 10.97
CA PRO A 72 19.86 -16.25 10.44
C PRO A 72 18.76 -16.38 9.37
N ASP A 73 18.86 -17.35 8.48
CA ASP A 73 17.87 -17.65 7.42
C ASP A 73 16.53 -18.18 7.96
N LYS A 74 16.42 -18.44 9.27
CA LYS A 74 15.18 -18.85 9.95
C LYS A 74 14.54 -17.73 10.77
N ILE A 75 15.16 -16.56 10.84
CA ILE A 75 14.61 -15.40 11.56
C ILE A 75 13.29 -14.97 10.94
N ALA A 76 13.23 -14.84 9.61
CA ALA A 76 12.03 -14.46 8.88
C ALA A 76 10.84 -15.38 9.20
N LEU A 77 11.04 -16.69 9.03
CA LEU A 77 10.04 -17.70 9.40
C LEU A 77 9.55 -17.52 10.84
N MET A 78 10.47 -17.35 11.81
CA MET A 78 10.07 -17.16 13.21
C MET A 78 9.27 -15.87 13.41
N VAL A 79 9.61 -14.77 12.74
CA VAL A 79 8.82 -13.53 12.83
C VAL A 79 7.45 -13.70 12.17
N ASN A 80 7.35 -14.36 11.00
CA ASN A 80 6.07 -14.70 10.38
C ASN A 80 5.19 -15.57 11.30
N MET A 81 5.80 -16.42 12.13
CA MET A 81 5.07 -17.23 13.12
C MET A 81 4.33 -16.39 14.18
N VAL A 82 4.64 -15.10 14.34
CA VAL A 82 3.83 -14.18 15.16
C VAL A 82 2.42 -14.05 14.61
N SER A 83 2.27 -13.90 13.29
CA SER A 83 0.97 -13.82 12.61
C SER A 83 0.22 -15.15 12.69
N VAL A 84 0.93 -16.27 12.50
CA VAL A 84 0.39 -17.63 12.62
C VAL A 84 -0.21 -17.87 14.02
N VAL A 85 0.56 -17.59 15.07
CA VAL A 85 0.13 -17.80 16.46
C VAL A 85 -0.99 -16.83 16.84
N SER A 86 -0.89 -15.57 16.43
CA SER A 86 -1.93 -14.56 16.70
C SER A 86 -3.26 -14.94 16.04
N SER A 87 -3.22 -15.41 14.80
CA SER A 87 -4.40 -15.87 14.06
C SER A 87 -5.00 -17.13 14.67
N ALA A 88 -4.18 -18.10 15.11
CA ALA A 88 -4.68 -19.27 15.82
C ALA A 88 -5.39 -18.90 17.14
N PHE A 89 -4.84 -17.96 17.93
CA PHE A 89 -5.52 -17.45 19.12
C PHE A 89 -6.80 -16.67 18.78
N THR A 90 -6.86 -15.99 17.63
CA THR A 90 -8.09 -15.36 17.16
C THR A 90 -9.23 -16.37 17.03
N ILE A 91 -8.94 -17.53 16.42
CA ILE A 91 -9.90 -18.63 16.27
C ILE A 91 -10.31 -19.21 17.64
N LEU A 92 -9.39 -19.31 18.59
CA LEU A 92 -9.69 -19.75 19.96
C LEU A 92 -10.70 -18.83 20.67
N PHE A 93 -10.43 -17.52 20.66
CA PHE A 93 -11.30 -16.54 21.32
C PHE A 93 -12.62 -16.35 20.57
N MET A 94 -12.63 -16.53 19.25
CA MET A 94 -13.85 -16.62 18.46
C MET A 94 -14.73 -17.77 18.94
N PHE A 95 -14.17 -18.97 19.02
CA PHE A 95 -14.90 -20.18 19.43
C PHE A 95 -15.52 -19.99 20.82
N TRP A 96 -14.75 -19.50 21.80
CA TRP A 96 -15.30 -19.27 23.13
C TRP A 96 -16.32 -18.14 23.19
N SER A 97 -16.17 -17.09 22.39
CA SER A 97 -17.18 -16.03 22.28
C SER A 97 -18.49 -16.58 21.71
N LEU A 98 -18.38 -17.38 20.66
CA LEU A 98 -19.52 -17.99 19.96
C LEU A 98 -20.24 -19.02 20.85
N THR A 99 -19.52 -19.85 21.62
CA THR A 99 -20.17 -20.77 22.57
C THR A 99 -20.85 -20.05 23.73
N MET A 100 -20.28 -18.93 24.23
CA MET A 100 -20.94 -18.10 25.24
C MET A 100 -22.23 -17.48 24.69
N LEU A 101 -22.15 -16.85 23.52
CA LEU A 101 -23.29 -16.20 22.87
C LEU A 101 -24.42 -17.18 22.56
N LEU A 102 -24.10 -18.32 21.92
CA LEU A 102 -25.09 -19.35 21.62
C LEU A 102 -25.69 -19.94 22.89
N ARG A 103 -24.88 -20.25 23.91
CA ARG A 103 -25.42 -20.79 25.16
C ARG A 103 -26.39 -19.81 25.83
N THR A 104 -26.00 -18.54 25.96
CA THR A 104 -26.85 -17.50 26.55
C THR A 104 -28.15 -17.33 25.76
N LEU A 105 -28.08 -17.38 24.43
CA LEU A 105 -29.25 -17.35 23.56
C LEU A 105 -30.23 -18.50 23.89
N LEU A 106 -29.72 -19.72 24.03
CA LEU A 106 -30.55 -20.92 24.25
C LEU A 106 -31.22 -20.97 25.60
N GLU A 107 -30.51 -20.56 26.65
CA GLU A 107 -31.03 -20.53 28.01
C GLU A 107 -32.25 -19.60 28.15
N ARG A 108 -32.49 -18.69 27.18
CA ARG A 108 -33.68 -17.82 27.15
C ARG A 108 -34.96 -18.49 26.67
N PHE A 109 -34.89 -19.54 25.84
CA PHE A 109 -36.08 -20.13 25.21
C PHE A 109 -36.13 -21.66 25.18
N SER A 110 -35.10 -22.33 25.70
CA SER A 110 -35.07 -23.80 25.77
C SER A 110 -34.25 -24.30 26.96
N GLU A 111 -34.55 -25.50 27.45
CA GLU A 111 -33.70 -26.14 28.47
C GLU A 111 -32.33 -26.54 27.90
N PHE A 112 -31.29 -26.29 28.70
CA PHE A 112 -29.93 -26.66 28.34
C PHE A 112 -29.65 -28.13 28.64
N ASN A 113 -29.86 -28.99 27.65
CA ASN A 113 -29.61 -30.44 27.70
C ASN A 113 -28.39 -30.86 26.87
N ASN A 114 -27.99 -32.14 26.95
CA ASN A 114 -26.80 -32.65 26.26
C ASN A 114 -26.84 -32.49 24.73
N ASN A 115 -28.02 -32.58 24.09
CA ASN A 115 -28.14 -32.45 22.63
C ASN A 115 -27.89 -30.99 22.20
N ASN A 116 -28.55 -30.04 22.88
CA ASN A 116 -28.36 -28.61 22.61
C ASN A 116 -26.93 -28.17 22.96
N ALA A 117 -26.35 -28.73 24.03
CA ALA A 117 -24.97 -28.46 24.42
C ALA A 117 -23.96 -28.94 23.34
N LEU A 118 -24.18 -30.12 22.74
CA LEU A 118 -23.36 -30.60 21.61
C LEU A 118 -23.53 -29.70 20.38
N MET A 119 -24.74 -29.23 20.10
CA MET A 119 -24.99 -28.31 18.98
C MET A 119 -24.38 -26.93 19.18
N VAL A 120 -24.34 -26.38 20.40
CA VAL A 120 -23.60 -25.14 20.69
C VAL A 120 -22.12 -25.31 20.34
N LEU A 121 -21.51 -26.41 20.81
CA LEU A 121 -20.10 -26.70 20.57
C LEU A 121 -19.80 -26.92 19.08
N GLY A 122 -20.62 -27.73 18.40
CA GLY A 122 -20.45 -28.02 16.97
C GLY A 122 -20.68 -26.79 16.09
N SER A 123 -21.72 -26.00 16.36
CA SER A 123 -22.01 -24.78 15.62
C SER A 123 -20.89 -23.75 15.82
N ALA A 124 -20.34 -23.67 17.03
CA ALA A 124 -19.20 -22.80 17.29
C ALA A 124 -17.92 -23.25 16.56
N ALA A 125 -17.68 -24.56 16.49
CA ALA A 125 -16.56 -25.12 15.72
C ALA A 125 -16.71 -24.81 14.22
N VAL A 126 -17.90 -25.02 13.64
CA VAL A 126 -18.15 -24.72 12.22
C VAL A 126 -17.96 -23.22 11.92
N GLY A 127 -18.52 -22.32 12.74
CA GLY A 127 -18.34 -20.88 12.52
C GLY A 127 -16.88 -20.43 12.65
N SER A 128 -16.15 -20.95 13.63
CA SER A 128 -14.76 -20.57 13.86
C SER A 128 -13.82 -21.13 12.79
N LEU A 129 -14.01 -22.40 12.39
CA LEU A 129 -13.24 -23.00 11.31
C LEU A 129 -13.60 -22.42 9.94
N ALA A 130 -14.83 -21.94 9.73
CA ALA A 130 -15.17 -21.23 8.50
C ALA A 130 -14.32 -19.96 8.39
N PHE A 131 -14.21 -19.18 9.48
CA PHE A 131 -13.35 -18.02 9.52
C PHE A 131 -11.86 -18.34 9.32
N THR A 132 -11.39 -19.50 9.82
CA THR A 132 -10.01 -19.95 9.61
C THR A 132 -9.61 -19.96 8.13
N PHE A 133 -10.55 -20.28 7.24
CA PHE A 133 -10.28 -20.47 5.82
C PHE A 133 -10.87 -19.37 4.92
N THR A 134 -11.30 -18.23 5.46
CA THR A 134 -11.72 -17.10 4.62
C THR A 134 -10.50 -16.39 4.02
N ASP A 135 -10.57 -16.05 2.73
CA ASP A 135 -9.52 -15.42 1.90
C ASP A 135 -8.70 -14.35 2.66
N SER A 136 -9.29 -13.19 2.96
CA SER A 136 -8.57 -12.09 3.59
C SER A 136 -7.99 -12.43 4.98
N PHE A 137 -8.61 -13.33 5.76
CA PHE A 137 -8.07 -13.69 7.08
C PHE A 137 -6.87 -14.63 6.97
N TRP A 138 -6.94 -15.63 6.09
CA TRP A 138 -5.84 -16.58 5.88
C TRP A 138 -4.63 -15.87 5.26
N PHE A 139 -4.85 -14.95 4.31
CA PHE A 139 -3.77 -14.19 3.68
C PHE A 139 -2.89 -13.45 4.71
N ASN A 140 -3.52 -12.85 5.73
CA ASN A 140 -2.80 -12.17 6.82
C ASN A 140 -2.17 -13.13 7.85
N ALA A 141 -2.61 -14.39 7.89
CA ALA A 141 -2.14 -15.35 8.89
C ALA A 141 -0.76 -15.93 8.54
N THR A 142 -0.31 -15.78 7.29
CA THR A 142 0.87 -16.46 6.73
C THR A 142 2.05 -15.54 6.39
N GLU A 143 1.97 -14.24 6.73
CA GLU A 143 3.06 -13.26 6.55
C GLU A 143 3.19 -12.33 7.77
N ALA A 144 4.37 -11.75 8.02
CA ALA A 144 4.63 -10.85 9.15
C ALA A 144 3.93 -9.49 8.99
N GLU A 145 2.68 -9.43 9.47
CA GLU A 145 1.80 -8.27 9.36
C GLU A 145 1.05 -7.98 10.66
N VAL A 146 0.79 -6.69 10.92
CA VAL A 146 0.17 -6.24 12.17
C VAL A 146 -1.32 -6.63 12.28
N TYR A 147 -1.96 -6.91 11.15
CA TYR A 147 -3.39 -7.21 11.03
C TYR A 147 -3.79 -8.53 11.70
N ALA A 148 -2.89 -9.53 11.73
CA ALA A 148 -3.11 -10.79 12.44
C ALA A 148 -3.23 -10.58 13.96
N MET A 149 -2.31 -9.79 14.54
CA MET A 149 -2.34 -9.48 15.97
C MET A 149 -3.46 -8.49 16.33
N ALA A 150 -3.83 -7.59 15.41
CA ALA A 150 -5.02 -6.75 15.58
C ALA A 150 -6.30 -7.59 15.69
N SER A 151 -6.44 -8.63 14.84
CA SER A 151 -7.56 -9.58 14.88
C SER A 151 -7.61 -10.38 16.18
N LEU A 152 -6.44 -10.75 16.71
CA LEU A 152 -6.33 -11.35 18.04
C LEU A 152 -6.90 -10.41 19.11
N PHE A 153 -6.53 -9.13 19.10
CA PHE A 153 -7.06 -8.20 20.10
C PHE A 153 -8.55 -7.93 19.92
N ILE A 154 -9.07 -7.90 18.69
CA ILE A 154 -10.52 -7.78 18.45
C ILE A 154 -11.27 -8.97 19.08
N SER A 155 -10.84 -10.20 18.80
CA SER A 155 -11.48 -11.41 19.31
C SER A 155 -11.33 -11.57 20.83
N LEU A 156 -10.14 -11.25 21.37
CA LEU A 156 -9.86 -11.24 22.81
C LEU A 156 -10.73 -10.20 23.53
N LEU A 157 -10.84 -8.98 23.01
CA LEU A 157 -11.64 -7.91 23.61
C LEU A 157 -13.14 -8.26 23.62
N LEU A 158 -13.66 -8.86 22.54
CA LEU A 158 -15.03 -9.37 22.53
C LEU A 158 -15.22 -10.45 23.60
N TRP A 159 -14.32 -11.44 23.66
CA TRP A 159 -14.36 -12.51 24.65
C TRP A 159 -14.29 -11.96 26.08
N LEU A 160 -13.38 -11.03 26.36
CA LEU A 160 -13.25 -10.37 27.67
C LEU A 160 -14.51 -9.57 28.02
N GLY A 161 -15.14 -8.91 27.04
CA GLY A 161 -16.42 -8.22 27.21
C GLY A 161 -17.53 -9.18 27.66
N LEU A 162 -17.63 -10.36 27.02
CA LEU A 162 -18.58 -11.41 27.40
C LEU A 162 -18.26 -12.03 28.76
N ARG A 163 -16.98 -12.20 29.11
CA ARG A 163 -16.54 -12.61 30.46
C ARG A 163 -16.95 -11.58 31.51
N TRP A 164 -16.79 -10.30 31.20
CA TRP A 164 -17.19 -9.21 32.08
C TRP A 164 -18.71 -9.21 32.29
N GLU A 165 -19.50 -9.42 31.24
CA GLU A 165 -20.97 -9.53 31.31
C GLU A 165 -21.45 -10.60 32.31
N GLN A 166 -20.82 -11.76 32.32
CA GLN A 166 -21.15 -12.86 33.23
C GLN A 166 -20.83 -12.52 34.69
N ASP A 167 -19.68 -11.89 34.94
CA ASP A 167 -19.15 -11.64 36.29
C ASP A 167 -19.45 -10.22 36.82
N MET A 168 -20.09 -9.35 36.03
CA MET A 168 -20.16 -7.88 36.25
C MET A 168 -20.64 -7.50 37.65
N ASN A 169 -21.68 -8.17 38.13
CA ASN A 169 -22.35 -7.89 39.40
C ASN A 169 -21.83 -8.76 40.56
N THR A 170 -20.72 -9.48 40.36
CA THR A 170 -20.07 -10.30 41.38
C THR A 170 -18.92 -9.54 42.06
N PRO A 171 -18.52 -9.92 43.29
CA PRO A 171 -17.32 -9.37 43.91
C PRO A 171 -16.10 -9.53 42.99
N ARG A 172 -15.40 -8.42 42.72
CA ARG A 172 -14.26 -8.34 41.78
C ARG A 172 -14.63 -8.52 40.30
N GLY A 173 -15.90 -8.40 39.90
CA GLY A 173 -16.35 -8.46 38.51
C GLY A 173 -15.60 -7.49 37.58
N ASN A 174 -15.31 -6.28 38.06
CA ASN A 174 -14.56 -5.24 37.31
C ASN A 174 -13.09 -5.58 37.02
N LYS A 175 -12.54 -6.71 37.51
CA LYS A 175 -11.21 -7.19 37.08
C LYS A 175 -11.12 -7.35 35.57
N TRP A 176 -12.21 -7.77 34.91
CA TRP A 176 -12.27 -7.93 33.47
C TRP A 176 -12.17 -6.58 32.75
N LEU A 177 -12.83 -5.55 33.29
CA LEU A 177 -12.72 -4.18 32.76
C LEU A 177 -11.28 -3.64 32.84
N LEU A 178 -10.53 -3.99 33.89
CA LEU A 178 -9.11 -3.64 33.98
C LEU A 178 -8.27 -4.35 32.91
N ILE A 179 -8.52 -5.64 32.65
CA ILE A 179 -7.83 -6.39 31.58
C ILE A 179 -8.21 -5.82 30.21
N ILE A 180 -9.49 -5.51 29.97
CA ILE A 180 -9.94 -4.83 28.75
C ILE A 180 -9.18 -3.51 28.56
N SER A 181 -9.04 -2.73 29.62
CA SER A 181 -8.29 -1.47 29.59
C SER A 181 -6.82 -1.66 29.24
N LEU A 182 -6.18 -2.71 29.78
CA LEU A 182 -4.81 -3.07 29.44
C LEU A 182 -4.67 -3.48 27.97
N VAL A 183 -5.56 -4.34 27.46
CA VAL A 183 -5.53 -4.79 26.06
C VAL A 183 -5.82 -3.62 25.11
N VAL A 184 -6.71 -2.70 25.48
CA VAL A 184 -6.92 -1.43 24.76
C VAL A 184 -5.61 -0.62 24.72
N GLY A 185 -4.89 -0.47 25.84
CA GLY A 185 -3.57 0.17 25.85
C GLY A 185 -2.54 -0.54 24.97
N LEU A 186 -2.45 -1.88 25.06
CA LEU A 186 -1.53 -2.69 24.26
C LEU A 186 -1.82 -2.59 22.76
N SER A 187 -3.08 -2.42 22.37
CA SER A 187 -3.48 -2.33 20.97
C SER A 187 -2.87 -1.15 20.23
N PHE A 188 -2.55 -0.05 20.91
CA PHE A 188 -1.82 1.06 20.31
C PHE A 188 -0.41 0.65 19.88
N GLY A 189 0.23 -0.32 20.54
CA GLY A 189 1.51 -0.89 20.14
C GLY A 189 1.41 -1.90 19.00
N VAL A 190 0.22 -2.17 18.45
CA VAL A 190 0.00 -3.11 17.35
C VAL A 190 -0.72 -2.40 16.21
N HIS A 191 -2.01 -2.12 16.38
CA HIS A 191 -2.84 -1.43 15.40
C HIS A 191 -4.12 -0.89 16.06
N PHE A 192 -4.56 0.32 15.65
CA PHE A 192 -5.67 1.02 16.28
C PHE A 192 -7.06 0.39 16.03
N MET A 193 -7.17 -0.55 15.09
CA MET A 193 -8.45 -1.24 14.76
C MET A 193 -9.06 -1.98 15.95
N ALA A 194 -8.27 -2.49 16.89
CA ALA A 194 -8.83 -3.21 18.03
C ALA A 194 -9.70 -2.31 18.93
N LEU A 195 -9.49 -0.99 18.88
CA LEU A 195 -10.31 0.01 19.58
C LEU A 195 -11.76 0.03 19.07
N LEU A 196 -12.00 -0.43 17.84
CA LEU A 196 -13.33 -0.52 17.23
C LEU A 196 -14.23 -1.56 17.93
N THR A 197 -13.69 -2.34 18.87
CA THR A 197 -14.47 -3.21 19.76
C THR A 197 -15.11 -2.49 20.94
N ILE A 198 -14.61 -1.31 21.32
CA ILE A 198 -15.10 -0.53 22.47
C ILE A 198 -16.61 -0.27 22.36
N PRO A 199 -17.17 0.11 21.19
CA PRO A 199 -18.61 0.26 21.04
C PRO A 199 -19.42 -0.98 21.44
N ALA A 200 -19.01 -2.16 20.98
CA ALA A 200 -19.66 -3.41 21.32
C ALA A 200 -19.60 -3.71 22.83
N ILE A 201 -18.45 -3.51 23.47
CA ILE A 201 -18.28 -3.68 24.93
C ILE A 201 -19.16 -2.68 25.71
N GLY A 202 -19.26 -1.44 25.24
CA GLY A 202 -20.17 -0.44 25.79
C GLY A 202 -21.64 -0.90 25.77
N PHE A 203 -22.07 -1.54 24.67
CA PHE A 203 -23.43 -2.09 24.59
C PHE A 203 -23.64 -3.34 25.43
N ILE A 204 -22.60 -4.17 25.61
CA ILE A 204 -22.64 -5.27 26.59
C ILE A 204 -22.95 -4.71 27.99
N TYR A 205 -22.25 -3.64 28.41
CA TYR A 205 -22.53 -2.96 29.68
C TYR A 205 -23.94 -2.38 29.73
N TYR A 206 -24.35 -1.64 28.70
CA TYR A 206 -25.66 -1.01 28.65
C TYR A 206 -26.80 -2.04 28.76
N PHE A 207 -26.77 -3.10 27.96
CA PHE A 207 -27.84 -4.11 27.96
C PHE A 207 -27.88 -4.97 29.22
N LYS A 208 -26.75 -5.10 29.93
CA LYS A 208 -26.67 -5.80 31.21
C LYS A 208 -27.27 -5.01 32.37
N ASN A 209 -27.07 -3.69 32.40
CA ASN A 209 -27.46 -2.85 33.53
C ASN A 209 -28.81 -2.14 33.36
N TYR A 210 -29.30 -2.00 32.13
CA TYR A 210 -30.57 -1.34 31.84
C TYR A 210 -31.65 -2.37 31.48
N GLU A 211 -32.57 -2.63 32.42
CA GLU A 211 -33.68 -3.58 32.20
C GLU A 211 -34.65 -3.10 31.12
N LYS A 212 -35.05 -1.81 31.17
CA LYS A 212 -35.95 -1.17 30.21
C LYS A 212 -35.15 -0.29 29.24
N ILE A 213 -35.15 -0.68 27.96
CA ILE A 213 -34.50 0.07 26.88
C ILE A 213 -35.52 1.05 26.29
N THR A 214 -35.30 2.35 26.45
CA THR A 214 -36.08 3.41 25.80
C THR A 214 -35.29 4.03 24.65
N VAL A 215 -35.98 4.67 23.69
CA VAL A 215 -35.31 5.39 22.59
C VAL A 215 -34.32 6.43 23.14
N LYS A 216 -34.74 7.19 24.16
CA LYS A 216 -33.89 8.19 24.82
C LYS A 216 -32.66 7.57 25.46
N SER A 217 -32.81 6.52 26.28
CA SER A 217 -31.67 5.87 26.95
C SER A 217 -30.72 5.21 25.94
N PHE A 218 -31.25 4.69 24.84
CA PHE A 218 -30.47 4.08 23.77
C PHE A 218 -29.66 5.12 22.98
N ILE A 219 -30.24 6.28 22.64
CA ILE A 219 -29.52 7.38 22.00
C ILE A 219 -28.40 7.89 22.92
N ILE A 220 -28.69 8.09 24.21
CA ILE A 220 -27.69 8.53 25.19
C ILE A 220 -26.56 7.49 25.28
N ALA A 221 -26.88 6.19 25.32
CA ALA A 221 -25.87 5.13 25.34
C ALA A 221 -24.95 5.20 24.11
N ASN A 222 -25.51 5.36 22.90
CA ASN A 222 -24.72 5.54 21.67
C ASN A 222 -23.76 6.73 21.79
N ILE A 223 -24.25 7.90 22.20
CA ILE A 223 -23.44 9.11 22.33
C ILE A 223 -22.30 8.89 23.34
N VAL A 224 -22.59 8.34 24.52
CA VAL A 224 -21.59 8.10 25.57
C VAL A 224 -20.54 7.09 25.11
N ILE A 225 -20.96 6.01 24.45
CA ILE A 225 -20.07 4.96 23.97
C ILE A 225 -19.12 5.50 22.89
N VAL A 226 -19.64 6.24 21.91
CA VAL A 226 -18.82 6.90 20.89
C VAL A 226 -17.91 7.94 21.52
N ALA A 227 -18.38 8.69 22.52
CA ALA A 227 -17.55 9.63 23.25
C ALA A 227 -16.40 8.94 24.01
N ILE A 228 -16.60 7.75 24.57
CA ILE A 228 -15.52 6.95 25.20
C ILE A 228 -14.49 6.53 24.15
N LEU A 229 -14.93 6.01 23.00
CA LEU A 229 -14.03 5.65 21.89
C LEU A 229 -13.20 6.87 21.45
N LEU A 230 -13.86 8.01 21.16
CA LEU A 230 -13.19 9.24 20.73
C LEU A 230 -12.29 9.81 21.83
N PHE A 231 -12.68 9.70 23.09
CA PHE A 231 -11.83 10.11 24.21
C PHE A 231 -10.54 9.28 24.24
N ILE A 232 -10.62 7.95 24.15
CA ILE A 232 -9.43 7.10 24.19
C ILE A 232 -8.56 7.31 22.94
N PHE A 233 -9.18 7.31 21.76
CA PHE A 233 -8.48 7.37 20.48
C PHE A 233 -7.91 8.76 20.16
N LYS A 234 -8.72 9.83 20.31
CA LYS A 234 -8.35 11.17 19.86
C LYS A 234 -7.88 12.10 20.98
N LEU A 235 -8.24 11.83 22.24
CA LEU A 235 -7.93 12.74 23.35
C LEU A 235 -6.85 12.18 24.27
N LEU A 236 -7.04 10.99 24.85
CA LEU A 236 -6.25 10.49 25.98
C LEU A 236 -4.76 10.41 25.65
N LEU A 237 -4.38 9.62 24.65
CA LEU A 237 -2.96 9.41 24.32
C LEU A 237 -2.35 10.57 23.52
N PRO A 238 -2.99 11.11 22.46
CA PRO A 238 -2.42 12.22 21.70
C PRO A 238 -2.16 13.46 22.57
N TYR A 239 -3.09 13.82 23.46
CA TYR A 239 -2.88 14.97 24.34
C TYR A 239 -1.90 14.66 25.46
N THR A 240 -1.77 13.40 25.89
CA THR A 240 -0.71 13.05 26.83
C THR A 240 0.65 13.24 26.18
N LEU A 241 0.88 12.69 24.98
CA LEU A 241 2.12 12.91 24.23
C LEU A 241 2.37 14.40 23.96
N ALA A 242 1.33 15.16 23.60
CA ALA A 242 1.43 16.61 23.44
C ALA A 242 1.80 17.33 24.73
N LEU A 243 1.31 16.87 25.88
CA LEU A 243 1.67 17.43 27.18
C LEU A 243 3.14 17.14 27.52
N PHE A 244 3.66 15.95 27.20
CA PHE A 244 5.08 15.64 27.30
C PHE A 244 5.91 16.58 26.42
N GLY A 245 5.61 16.67 25.11
CA GLY A 245 6.36 17.52 24.18
C GLY A 245 6.31 19.01 24.54
N LYS A 246 5.13 19.55 24.86
CA LYS A 246 4.99 20.97 25.25
C LYS A 246 5.69 21.30 26.57
N THR A 247 5.63 20.41 27.55
CA THR A 247 6.30 20.63 28.85
C THR A 247 7.81 20.51 28.71
N GLU A 248 8.28 19.59 27.87
CA GLU A 248 9.70 19.48 27.50
C GLU A 248 10.24 20.80 26.93
N ILE A 249 9.62 21.29 25.85
CA ILE A 249 10.01 22.55 25.21
C ILE A 249 9.92 23.73 26.20
N PHE A 250 8.87 23.81 27.01
CA PHE A 250 8.72 24.88 27.99
C PHE A 250 9.84 24.88 29.05
N MET A 251 10.11 23.73 29.66
CA MET A 251 11.11 23.63 30.72
C MET A 251 12.52 23.87 30.20
N VAL A 252 12.84 23.39 29.00
CA VAL A 252 14.15 23.65 28.38
C VAL A 252 14.26 25.13 27.97
N ASN A 253 13.37 25.62 27.10
CA ASN A 253 13.54 26.94 26.49
C ASN A 253 13.20 28.11 27.43
N LYS A 254 12.27 27.95 28.39
CA LYS A 254 11.84 29.04 29.29
C LYS A 254 12.46 28.96 30.68
N MET A 255 12.77 27.76 31.18
CA MET A 255 13.38 27.60 32.51
C MET A 255 14.90 27.33 32.43
N GLY A 256 15.46 27.10 31.24
CA GLY A 256 16.89 26.86 31.05
C GLY A 256 17.36 25.50 31.60
N LEU A 257 16.45 24.52 31.69
CA LEU A 257 16.77 23.19 32.18
C LEU A 257 17.37 22.31 31.06
N PRO A 258 18.17 21.27 31.39
CA PRO A 258 18.68 20.34 30.39
C PRO A 258 17.58 19.58 29.64
N PHE A 259 17.87 19.11 28.43
CA PHE A 259 16.98 18.22 27.67
C PHE A 259 16.48 17.03 28.51
N ASN A 260 15.26 16.62 28.24
CA ASN A 260 14.45 15.61 28.93
C ASN A 260 13.91 16.01 30.32
N SER A 261 14.19 17.23 30.80
CA SER A 261 13.72 17.66 32.14
C SER A 261 12.18 17.74 32.21
N GLY A 262 11.53 18.25 31.17
CA GLY A 262 10.06 18.30 31.13
C GLY A 262 9.42 16.94 30.99
N THR A 263 10.05 16.06 30.22
CA THR A 263 9.66 14.66 30.08
C THR A 263 9.71 13.92 31.42
N ILE A 264 10.81 14.03 32.17
CA ILE A 264 10.96 13.43 33.50
C ILE A 264 9.94 14.00 34.48
N PHE A 265 9.77 15.33 34.50
CA PHE A 265 8.79 16.00 35.35
C PHE A 265 7.38 15.47 35.07
N MET A 266 6.97 15.38 33.80
CA MET A 266 5.66 14.88 33.41
C MET A 266 5.46 13.42 33.80
N ALA A 267 6.48 12.57 33.66
CA ALA A 267 6.41 11.18 34.10
C ALA A 267 6.18 11.08 35.62
N LEU A 268 6.93 11.83 36.43
CA LEU A 268 6.76 11.88 37.88
C LEU A 268 5.40 12.44 38.29
N LEU A 269 4.91 13.46 37.59
CA LEU A 269 3.59 14.04 37.82
C LEU A 269 2.48 13.03 37.57
N ILE A 270 2.56 12.26 36.47
CA ILE A 270 1.59 11.20 36.16
C ILE A 270 1.61 10.11 37.24
N VAL A 271 2.80 9.67 37.68
CA VAL A 271 2.94 8.70 38.78
C VAL A 271 2.31 9.23 40.06
N ALA A 272 2.56 10.50 40.42
CA ALA A 272 1.96 11.14 41.58
C ALA A 272 0.43 11.23 41.47
N LEU A 273 -0.10 11.63 40.30
CA LEU A 273 -1.53 11.71 40.04
C LEU A 273 -2.23 10.36 40.24
N PHE A 274 -1.66 9.27 39.73
CA PHE A 274 -2.21 7.93 39.98
C PHE A 274 -2.09 7.49 41.43
N TYR A 275 -0.93 7.71 42.06
CA TYR A 275 -0.72 7.36 43.47
C TYR A 275 -1.73 8.06 44.39
N PHE A 276 -1.83 9.38 44.30
CA PHE A 276 -2.75 10.17 45.12
C PHE A 276 -4.22 9.94 44.72
N GLY A 277 -4.53 9.80 43.43
CA GLY A 277 -5.88 9.50 42.96
C GLY A 277 -6.41 8.16 43.47
N LEU A 278 -5.57 7.11 43.43
CA LEU A 278 -5.92 5.80 43.98
C LEU A 278 -6.04 5.84 45.52
N ASN A 279 -5.13 6.53 46.20
CA ASN A 279 -5.19 6.68 47.65
C ASN A 279 -6.46 7.44 48.09
N TYR A 280 -6.79 8.55 47.43
CA TYR A 280 -7.96 9.37 47.71
C TYR A 280 -9.26 8.61 47.48
N THR A 281 -9.39 7.93 46.35
CA THR A 281 -10.61 7.14 46.04
C THR A 281 -10.80 5.96 46.98
N ARG A 282 -9.72 5.30 47.43
CA ARG A 282 -9.77 4.25 48.45
C ARG A 282 -10.16 4.79 49.82
N LYS A 283 -9.52 5.86 50.28
CA LYS A 283 -9.78 6.48 51.60
C LYS A 283 -11.25 6.93 51.75
N ASN A 284 -11.87 7.38 50.66
CA ASN A 284 -13.26 7.85 50.65
C ASN A 284 -14.29 6.80 50.20
N ASN A 285 -13.88 5.54 49.98
CA ASN A 285 -14.75 4.45 49.50
C ASN A 285 -15.46 4.70 48.16
N TYR A 286 -14.85 5.48 47.25
CA TYR A 286 -15.39 5.75 45.91
C TYR A 286 -15.03 4.63 44.93
N ALA A 287 -15.71 3.49 45.02
CA ALA A 287 -15.38 2.28 44.25
C ALA A 287 -15.41 2.47 42.71
N LEU A 288 -16.41 3.19 42.19
CA LEU A 288 -16.50 3.47 40.75
C LEU A 288 -15.36 4.37 40.28
N ALA A 289 -15.11 5.48 41.00
CA ALA A 289 -14.00 6.39 40.67
C ALA A 289 -12.64 5.68 40.77
N ASN A 290 -12.45 4.81 41.76
CA ASN A 290 -11.25 3.99 41.87
C ASN A 290 -11.08 3.08 40.65
N THR A 291 -12.16 2.43 40.20
CA THR A 291 -12.14 1.57 39.00
C THR A 291 -11.78 2.39 37.76
N LEU A 292 -12.36 3.57 37.57
CA LEU A 292 -12.05 4.45 36.43
C LEU A 292 -10.58 4.87 36.41
N VAL A 293 -10.03 5.29 37.56
CA VAL A 293 -8.59 5.63 37.67
C VAL A 293 -7.72 4.43 37.33
N LEU A 294 -8.09 3.23 37.79
CA LEU A 294 -7.38 1.99 37.43
C LEU A 294 -7.48 1.65 35.95
N CYS A 295 -8.63 1.86 35.31
CA CYS A 295 -8.79 1.63 33.87
C CYS A 295 -7.84 2.51 33.07
N VAL A 296 -7.82 3.82 33.38
CA VAL A 296 -6.90 4.77 32.73
C VAL A 296 -5.44 4.37 32.98
N LEU A 297 -5.08 3.99 34.21
CA LEU A 297 -3.74 3.49 34.52
C LEU A 297 -3.37 2.25 33.69
N PHE A 298 -4.28 1.29 33.54
CA PHE A 298 -4.02 0.07 32.77
C PHE A 298 -3.89 0.36 31.26
N ILE A 299 -4.62 1.35 30.73
CA ILE A 299 -4.38 1.84 29.37
C ILE A 299 -2.95 2.39 29.23
N PHE A 300 -2.48 3.21 30.17
CA PHE A 300 -1.10 3.72 30.14
C PHE A 300 -0.05 2.62 30.29
N ILE A 301 -0.31 1.60 31.12
CA ILE A 301 0.58 0.43 31.25
C ILE A 301 0.63 -0.35 29.92
N GLY A 302 -0.49 -0.51 29.22
CA GLY A 302 -0.48 -1.14 27.90
C GLY A 302 0.24 -0.27 26.85
N PHE A 303 0.00 1.04 26.89
CA PHE A 303 0.61 2.00 25.98
C PHE A 303 2.12 2.18 26.20
N SER A 304 2.67 1.81 27.37
CA SER A 304 4.10 1.98 27.65
C SER A 304 5.03 1.17 26.72
N THR A 305 4.50 0.24 25.93
CA THR A 305 5.22 -0.42 24.84
C THR A 305 5.78 0.59 23.83
N TRP A 306 5.13 1.74 23.66
CA TRP A 306 5.60 2.86 22.83
C TRP A 306 6.92 3.48 23.28
N MET A 307 7.35 3.26 24.53
CA MET A 307 8.67 3.71 24.98
C MET A 307 9.81 3.05 24.20
N MET A 308 9.56 1.90 23.57
CA MET A 308 10.56 1.22 22.73
C MET A 308 11.08 2.17 21.64
N LEU A 309 10.19 2.91 20.97
CA LEU A 309 10.52 3.77 19.84
C LEU A 309 11.57 4.85 20.19
N PRO A 310 11.37 5.75 21.17
CA PRO A 310 12.39 6.74 21.51
C PRO A 310 13.66 6.12 22.08
N ILE A 311 13.58 4.98 22.78
CA ILE A 311 14.79 4.30 23.27
C ILE A 311 15.66 3.82 22.11
N ARG A 312 15.05 3.20 21.09
CA ARG A 312 15.77 2.65 19.94
C ARG A 312 16.17 3.74 18.94
N ALA A 313 15.37 4.78 18.77
CA ALA A 313 15.72 5.94 17.97
C ALA A 313 16.99 6.64 18.50
N ASN A 314 17.14 6.82 19.82
CA ASN A 314 18.35 7.39 20.43
C ASN A 314 19.57 6.43 20.38
N ALA A 315 19.36 5.14 20.13
CA ALA A 315 20.45 4.19 19.92
C ALA A 315 21.06 4.26 18.52
N ASN A 316 20.49 5.09 17.62
CA ASN A 316 20.89 5.23 16.21
C ASN A 316 20.94 3.87 15.49
N VAL A 317 19.86 3.10 15.63
CA VAL A 317 19.64 1.88 14.84
C VAL A 317 19.62 2.21 13.34
N VAL A 318 19.86 1.21 12.49
CA VAL A 318 20.06 1.44 11.05
C VAL A 318 18.74 1.78 10.36
N ILE A 319 17.70 0.96 10.52
CA ILE A 319 16.33 1.34 10.13
C ILE A 319 15.73 2.16 11.26
N ASN A 320 15.74 3.49 11.09
CA ASN A 320 15.27 4.42 12.11
C ASN A 320 14.34 5.48 11.52
N GLU A 321 13.22 5.02 10.97
CA GLU A 321 12.28 5.87 10.25
C GLU A 321 11.73 7.00 11.12
N ASN A 322 11.74 8.22 10.58
CA ASN A 322 11.33 9.48 11.24
C ASN A 322 12.09 9.84 12.54
N ARG A 323 13.00 8.98 13.02
CA ARG A 323 13.83 9.15 14.22
C ARG A 323 13.06 9.77 15.40
N PRO A 324 12.06 9.09 16.00
CA PRO A 324 11.25 9.63 17.11
C PRO A 324 12.03 9.65 18.43
N SER A 325 13.09 10.47 18.54
CA SER A 325 14.10 10.43 19.60
C SER A 325 13.77 11.28 20.82
N ASP A 326 12.73 12.12 20.77
CA ASP A 326 12.23 12.85 21.93
C ASP A 326 10.71 12.96 21.98
N ALA A 327 10.18 13.59 23.03
CA ALA A 327 8.73 13.68 23.27
C ALA A 327 7.96 14.42 22.15
N ALA A 328 8.57 15.39 21.48
CA ALA A 328 7.94 16.11 20.37
C ALA A 328 7.94 15.25 19.11
N GLU A 329 9.09 14.63 18.78
CA GLU A 329 9.22 13.75 17.62
C GLU A 329 8.34 12.48 17.75
N VAL A 330 8.19 11.91 18.96
CA VAL A 330 7.27 10.78 19.21
C VAL A 330 5.81 11.17 18.96
N LEU A 331 5.41 12.41 19.26
CA LEU A 331 4.07 12.89 18.94
C LEU A 331 3.88 13.02 17.43
N ALA A 332 4.86 13.60 16.73
CA ALA A 332 4.82 13.74 15.28
C ALA A 332 4.73 12.36 14.58
N TYR A 333 5.52 11.41 15.08
CA TYR A 333 5.48 10.01 14.67
C TYR A 333 4.12 9.35 14.93
N TYR A 334 3.56 9.51 16.14
CA TYR A 334 2.23 8.99 16.48
C TYR A 334 1.12 9.55 15.57
N ASN A 335 1.16 10.86 15.29
CA ASN A 335 0.20 11.54 14.43
C ASN A 335 0.43 11.29 12.94
N ARG A 336 1.56 10.67 12.57
CA ARG A 336 2.00 10.43 11.21
C ARG A 336 2.05 11.72 10.38
N GLU A 337 2.60 12.79 10.96
CA GLU A 337 2.53 14.15 10.37
C GLU A 337 3.17 14.22 8.96
N GLN A 338 4.08 13.31 8.63
CA GLN A 338 4.69 13.19 7.31
C GLN A 338 3.70 12.88 6.16
N TYR A 339 2.57 12.23 6.43
CA TYR A 339 1.57 11.91 5.40
C TYR A 339 0.50 13.00 5.25
N GLY A 340 0.60 14.10 5.98
CA GLY A 340 -0.39 15.18 5.97
C GLY A 340 -1.66 14.88 6.79
N GLU A 341 -2.62 15.80 6.72
CA GLU A 341 -3.86 15.71 7.51
C GLU A 341 -5.03 15.16 6.70
N GLN A 342 -5.72 14.15 7.25
CA GLN A 342 -6.95 13.64 6.65
C GLN A 342 -8.18 14.43 7.11
N LYS A 343 -8.87 15.09 6.18
CA LYS A 343 -10.08 15.89 6.45
C LYS A 343 -11.35 15.02 6.37
N LEU A 344 -11.80 14.49 7.51
CA LEU A 344 -12.92 13.53 7.53
C LEU A 344 -14.31 14.15 7.35
N PHE A 345 -14.60 15.26 8.03
CA PHE A 345 -15.96 15.83 8.10
C PHE A 345 -16.18 17.05 7.22
N TYR A 346 -15.15 17.86 6.99
CA TYR A 346 -15.19 19.03 6.14
C TYR A 346 -13.79 19.30 5.59
N GLY A 347 -13.67 19.56 4.29
CA GLY A 347 -12.38 19.77 3.64
C GLY A 347 -12.48 19.88 2.12
N PRO A 348 -11.33 20.00 1.43
CA PRO A 348 -11.27 20.15 -0.03
C PRO A 348 -11.76 18.89 -0.76
N MET A 349 -12.34 19.10 -1.95
CA MET A 349 -12.68 18.05 -2.92
C MET A 349 -11.67 18.05 -4.07
N PHE A 350 -11.68 17.04 -4.96
CA PHE A 350 -10.73 16.95 -6.08
C PHE A 350 -10.75 18.19 -7.00
N SER A 351 -11.89 18.90 -7.06
CA SER A 351 -12.02 20.16 -7.82
C SER A 351 -11.10 21.28 -7.34
N ASP A 352 -10.53 21.13 -6.15
CA ASP A 352 -9.54 22.04 -5.56
C ASP A 352 -8.30 22.20 -6.45
N THR A 353 -7.99 21.20 -7.29
CA THR A 353 -6.91 21.32 -8.30
C THR A 353 -7.14 22.41 -9.35
N TYR A 354 -8.39 22.85 -9.52
CA TYR A 354 -8.76 23.92 -10.45
C TYR A 354 -9.07 25.23 -9.72
N ALA A 355 -9.00 25.21 -8.39
CA ALA A 355 -9.22 26.38 -7.56
C ALA A 355 -7.95 27.24 -7.51
N GLY A 356 -8.13 28.55 -7.47
CA GLY A 356 -7.07 29.46 -7.04
C GLY A 356 -6.89 29.42 -5.52
N LEU A 357 -5.90 30.18 -5.05
CA LEU A 357 -5.80 30.51 -3.63
C LEU A 357 -7.01 31.35 -3.19
N ASP A 358 -7.35 31.26 -1.91
CA ASP A 358 -8.35 32.12 -1.30
C ASP A 358 -8.00 33.60 -1.51
N LYS A 359 -9.00 34.41 -1.86
CA LYS A 359 -8.79 35.82 -2.25
C LYS A 359 -8.41 36.72 -1.08
N GLU A 360 -8.86 36.40 0.14
CA GLU A 360 -8.65 37.22 1.33
C GLU A 360 -7.49 36.70 2.18
N ASN A 361 -7.41 35.38 2.35
CA ASN A 361 -6.40 34.70 3.14
C ASN A 361 -5.75 33.56 2.35
N PRO A 362 -4.89 33.85 1.35
CA PRO A 362 -4.33 32.85 0.44
C PRO A 362 -3.38 31.84 1.10
N TYR A 363 -2.92 32.13 2.32
CA TYR A 363 -1.96 31.31 3.04
C TYR A 363 -2.39 31.08 4.50
N GLU A 364 -2.01 29.92 5.04
CA GLU A 364 -2.24 29.53 6.43
C GLU A 364 -0.92 29.07 7.08
N ASP A 365 -0.84 29.22 8.40
CA ASP A 365 0.31 28.76 9.17
C ASP A 365 0.35 27.22 9.26
N GLU A 366 1.53 26.65 9.10
CA GLU A 366 1.84 25.28 9.48
C GLU A 366 2.13 25.16 10.99
N LYS A 367 2.21 23.93 11.50
CA LYS A 367 2.70 23.67 12.85
C LYS A 367 4.20 23.96 12.90
N PRO A 368 4.69 24.67 13.94
CA PRO A 368 6.12 24.81 14.16
C PRO A 368 6.74 23.46 14.50
N ASN A 369 7.77 23.06 13.74
CA ASN A 369 8.58 21.88 13.95
C ASN A 369 9.76 22.24 14.85
N TYR A 370 9.82 21.61 16.03
CA TYR A 370 10.87 21.84 17.01
C TYR A 370 11.92 20.74 16.94
N GLN A 371 13.19 21.10 16.87
CA GLN A 371 14.32 20.18 16.98
C GLN A 371 15.31 20.62 18.07
N ARG A 372 16.05 19.66 18.63
CA ARG A 372 17.08 19.93 19.64
C ARG A 372 18.31 20.56 19.01
N ASP A 373 18.64 21.79 19.43
CA ASP A 373 19.93 22.41 19.13
C ASP A 373 20.90 22.13 20.30
N TYR A 374 21.79 21.15 20.11
CA TYR A 374 22.78 20.78 21.13
C TYR A 374 23.82 21.87 21.41
N LYS A 375 24.04 22.82 20.49
CA LYS A 375 24.99 23.93 20.69
C LYS A 375 24.38 25.00 21.59
N LYS A 376 23.09 25.30 21.40
CA LYS A 376 22.35 26.27 22.21
C LYS A 376 21.78 25.66 23.50
N GLY A 377 21.60 24.34 23.53
CA GLY A 377 20.96 23.64 24.65
C GLY A 377 19.46 23.90 24.73
N GLU A 378 18.81 24.22 23.60
CA GLU A 378 17.38 24.55 23.51
C GLU A 378 16.71 23.89 22.30
N TYR A 379 15.38 23.86 22.29
CA TYR A 379 14.60 23.48 21.11
C TYR A 379 14.42 24.68 20.17
N VAL A 380 14.79 24.55 18.91
CA VAL A 380 14.64 25.60 17.89
C VAL A 380 13.58 25.21 16.87
N ILE A 381 12.85 26.20 16.34
CA ILE A 381 11.93 25.99 15.22
C ILE A 381 12.76 25.93 13.95
N VAL A 382 12.57 24.88 13.15
CA VAL A 382 13.39 24.62 11.96
C VAL A 382 12.66 24.85 10.64
N ASN A 383 11.33 24.85 10.63
CA ASN A 383 10.53 25.11 9.44
C ASN A 383 10.00 26.56 9.40
N ASP A 384 9.89 27.11 8.20
CA ASP A 384 9.20 28.38 7.94
C ASP A 384 7.68 28.15 7.98
N TYR A 385 7.11 28.13 9.19
CA TYR A 385 5.72 27.71 9.39
C TYR A 385 4.68 28.82 9.11
N GLU A 386 5.04 30.10 9.24
CA GLU A 386 4.09 31.22 9.04
C GLU A 386 3.74 31.36 7.56
N ASN A 387 2.46 31.41 7.17
CA ASN A 387 2.02 31.43 5.76
C ASN A 387 2.58 30.29 4.88
N ALA A 388 2.92 29.13 5.47
CA ALA A 388 3.54 28.01 4.76
C ALA A 388 2.56 27.20 3.89
N LYS A 389 1.30 27.11 4.31
CA LYS A 389 0.29 26.31 3.62
C LYS A 389 -0.50 27.16 2.65
N GLN A 390 -0.73 26.63 1.45
CA GLN A 390 -1.69 27.22 0.53
C GLN A 390 -3.10 27.02 1.09
N ASN A 391 -3.85 28.11 1.22
CA ASN A 391 -5.27 28.06 1.52
C ASN A 391 -6.04 28.26 0.22
N THR A 392 -6.67 27.19 -0.26
CA THR A 392 -7.46 27.18 -1.48
C THR A 392 -8.88 27.69 -1.22
N ASP A 393 -9.54 28.16 -2.29
CA ASP A 393 -10.87 28.75 -2.24
C ASP A 393 -11.91 27.82 -1.56
N ASP A 394 -12.57 28.33 -0.51
CA ASP A 394 -13.61 27.64 0.26
C ASP A 394 -14.78 27.12 -0.60
N ASN A 395 -14.99 27.68 -1.79
CA ASN A 395 -15.99 27.20 -2.74
C ASN A 395 -15.73 25.77 -3.20
N HIS A 396 -14.49 25.28 -3.12
CA HIS A 396 -14.12 23.90 -3.46
C HIS A 396 -14.07 22.95 -2.25
N LYS A 397 -14.35 23.46 -1.05
CA LYS A 397 -14.47 22.66 0.19
C LYS A 397 -15.92 22.24 0.44
N GLY A 398 -16.14 21.11 1.11
CA GLY A 398 -17.49 20.71 1.51
C GLY A 398 -17.55 19.62 2.55
N PHE A 399 -18.78 19.24 2.92
CA PHE A 399 -19.06 18.28 3.98
C PHE A 399 -18.82 16.85 3.50
N MET A 400 -18.18 16.05 4.36
CA MET A 400 -17.75 14.68 4.08
C MET A 400 -17.05 14.55 2.72
N PRO A 401 -15.87 15.17 2.53
CA PRO A 401 -15.17 15.16 1.24
C PRO A 401 -14.69 13.73 0.93
N ARG A 402 -15.51 12.95 0.21
CA ARG A 402 -15.16 11.57 -0.17
C ARG A 402 -14.29 11.54 -1.41
N MET A 403 -14.50 12.50 -2.29
CA MET A 403 -13.74 12.70 -3.51
C MET A 403 -12.72 13.83 -3.30
N TRP A 404 -11.67 13.57 -2.53
CA TRP A 404 -10.75 14.61 -2.03
C TRP A 404 -9.43 14.70 -2.81
N SER A 405 -8.99 13.64 -3.48
CA SER A 405 -7.67 13.59 -4.12
C SER A 405 -7.66 14.31 -5.48
N THR A 406 -6.87 15.36 -5.59
CA THR A 406 -6.70 16.17 -6.81
C THR A 406 -6.07 15.38 -7.97
N GLU A 407 -5.15 14.47 -7.67
CA GLU A 407 -4.50 13.60 -8.66
C GLU A 407 -5.46 12.60 -9.33
N HIS A 408 -6.62 12.34 -8.71
CA HIS A 408 -7.59 11.35 -9.17
C HIS A 408 -8.86 12.00 -9.72
N ALA A 409 -8.79 13.27 -10.14
CA ALA A 409 -9.92 14.05 -10.63
C ALA A 409 -10.70 13.34 -11.76
N VAL A 410 -9.99 12.79 -12.74
CA VAL A 410 -10.56 12.04 -13.87
C VAL A 410 -11.39 10.84 -13.37
N ASN A 411 -10.83 10.04 -12.45
CA ASN A 411 -11.52 8.89 -11.87
C ASN A 411 -12.80 9.30 -11.13
N TYR A 412 -12.76 10.40 -10.37
CA TYR A 412 -13.95 10.88 -9.68
C TYR A 412 -15.03 11.38 -10.67
N MET A 413 -14.64 12.05 -11.76
CA MET A 413 -15.58 12.46 -12.81
C MET A 413 -16.19 11.24 -13.53
N ASN A 414 -15.43 10.15 -13.69
CA ASN A 414 -15.94 8.87 -14.20
C ASN A 414 -17.05 8.27 -13.32
N PHE A 415 -16.88 8.26 -11.99
CA PHE A 415 -17.92 7.76 -11.07
C PHE A 415 -19.11 8.71 -10.92
N THR A 416 -18.92 10.00 -11.16
CA THR A 416 -19.95 11.02 -10.94
C THR A 416 -20.38 11.65 -12.25
N ARG A 417 -19.77 12.78 -12.60
CA ARG A 417 -19.97 13.55 -13.82
C ARG A 417 -18.81 14.54 -14.01
N PRO A 418 -18.56 15.01 -15.25
CA PRO A 418 -17.69 16.17 -15.48
C PRO A 418 -18.17 17.38 -14.67
N LEU A 419 -17.22 18.20 -14.20
CA LEU A 419 -17.54 19.42 -13.45
C LEU A 419 -18.15 20.47 -14.38
N ASP A 420 -19.21 21.13 -13.93
CA ASP A 420 -19.77 22.26 -14.67
C ASP A 420 -18.84 23.47 -14.56
N PHE A 421 -18.73 24.23 -15.65
CA PHE A 421 -17.94 25.45 -15.66
C PHE A 421 -18.53 26.52 -16.58
N ARG A 422 -18.24 27.78 -16.23
CA ARG A 422 -18.65 29.00 -16.95
C ARG A 422 -17.52 30.02 -16.93
N ILE A 423 -17.49 30.94 -17.90
CA ILE A 423 -16.55 32.06 -17.88
C ILE A 423 -16.82 32.91 -16.63
N ASP A 424 -15.78 33.29 -15.90
CA ASP A 424 -15.92 34.24 -14.80
C ASP A 424 -16.31 35.62 -15.38
N PRO A 425 -17.52 36.14 -15.09
CA PRO A 425 -17.94 37.44 -15.58
C PRO A 425 -17.10 38.60 -15.01
N ASN A 426 -16.32 38.36 -13.95
CA ASN A 426 -15.48 39.36 -13.30
C ASN A 426 -13.99 39.24 -13.68
N TYR A 427 -13.63 38.33 -14.59
CA TYR A 427 -12.25 38.22 -15.05
C TYR A 427 -11.85 39.49 -15.83
N ASP A 428 -10.69 40.05 -15.49
CA ASP A 428 -10.16 41.25 -16.13
C ASP A 428 -9.28 40.88 -17.33
N PHE A 429 -9.89 40.84 -18.51
CA PHE A 429 -9.22 40.55 -19.79
C PHE A 429 -8.18 41.59 -20.21
N SER A 430 -8.06 42.73 -19.51
CA SER A 430 -7.02 43.71 -19.83
C SER A 430 -5.61 43.16 -19.60
N GLN A 431 -5.45 42.23 -18.65
CA GLN A 431 -4.15 41.60 -18.35
C GLN A 431 -3.65 40.70 -19.48
N ASP A 432 -4.56 40.04 -20.20
CA ASP A 432 -4.20 39.19 -21.34
C ASP A 432 -3.68 40.03 -22.52
N LEU A 433 -4.26 41.22 -22.73
CA LEU A 433 -3.82 42.13 -23.78
C LEU A 433 -2.34 42.54 -23.61
N VAL A 434 -1.89 42.67 -22.36
CA VAL A 434 -0.46 42.90 -22.04
C VAL A 434 0.39 41.69 -22.44
N GLN A 435 -0.08 40.46 -22.22
CA GLN A 435 0.62 39.24 -22.63
C GLN A 435 0.67 39.09 -24.16
N TYR A 436 -0.34 39.58 -24.88
CA TYR A 436 -0.35 39.66 -26.35
C TYR A 436 0.54 40.78 -26.92
N GLY A 437 1.23 41.55 -26.06
CA GLY A 437 2.16 42.59 -26.47
C GLY A 437 1.48 43.86 -26.99
N LEU A 438 0.21 44.09 -26.65
CA LEU A 438 -0.51 45.30 -27.02
C LEU A 438 -0.19 46.44 -26.04
N PRO A 439 0.30 47.60 -26.51
CA PRO A 439 0.60 48.74 -25.66
C PRO A 439 -0.70 49.42 -25.21
N LEU A 440 -1.22 48.98 -24.06
CA LEU A 440 -2.45 49.53 -23.45
C LEU A 440 -2.36 51.05 -23.21
N ASP A 441 -1.14 51.59 -23.07
CA ASP A 441 -0.83 53.01 -22.90
C ASP A 441 -0.93 53.83 -24.20
N GLN A 442 -1.03 53.17 -25.36
CA GLN A 442 -1.10 53.80 -26.68
C GLN A 442 -2.46 53.58 -27.39
N MET A 443 -3.37 52.86 -26.74
CA MET A 443 -4.72 52.58 -27.24
C MET A 443 -5.75 53.49 -26.57
N SER A 444 -6.78 53.90 -27.31
CA SER A 444 -7.94 54.57 -26.72
C SER A 444 -8.81 53.60 -25.93
N ASP A 445 -9.58 54.09 -24.95
CA ASP A 445 -10.50 53.27 -24.14
C ASP A 445 -11.47 52.43 -25.02
N GLU A 446 -11.85 52.95 -26.19
CA GLU A 446 -12.69 52.24 -27.15
C GLU A 446 -11.95 51.07 -27.84
N GLU A 447 -10.67 51.25 -28.15
CA GLU A 447 -9.82 50.20 -28.76
C GLU A 447 -9.49 49.10 -27.75
N VAL A 448 -9.20 49.46 -26.50
CA VAL A 448 -9.01 48.49 -25.40
C VAL A 448 -10.30 47.70 -25.17
N GLY A 449 -11.46 48.37 -25.14
CA GLY A 449 -12.77 47.73 -25.02
C GLY A 449 -13.05 46.73 -26.15
N LYS A 450 -12.73 47.06 -27.41
CA LYS A 450 -12.87 46.14 -28.56
C LYS A 450 -11.91 44.96 -28.49
N ALA A 451 -10.65 45.19 -28.10
CA ALA A 451 -9.66 44.13 -27.98
C ALA A 451 -10.03 43.13 -26.86
N MET A 452 -10.48 43.62 -25.70
CA MET A 452 -10.97 42.75 -24.62
C MET A 452 -12.20 41.94 -25.04
N ALA A 453 -13.13 42.56 -25.78
CA ALA A 453 -14.30 41.85 -26.32
C ALA A 453 -13.88 40.75 -27.30
N GLN A 454 -12.89 41.00 -28.15
CA GLN A 454 -12.37 40.00 -29.08
C GLN A 454 -11.72 38.82 -28.36
N VAL A 455 -10.85 39.06 -27.37
CA VAL A 455 -10.22 37.98 -26.58
C VAL A 455 -11.28 37.16 -25.85
N ARG A 456 -12.29 37.83 -25.29
CA ARG A 456 -13.43 37.14 -24.66
C ARG A 456 -14.23 36.29 -25.65
N ASP A 457 -14.49 36.79 -26.86
CA ASP A 457 -15.19 36.05 -27.92
C ASP A 457 -14.35 34.85 -28.42
N GLU A 458 -13.04 35.01 -28.52
CA GLU A 458 -12.10 33.92 -28.84
C GLU A 458 -12.14 32.83 -27.76
N LEU A 459 -12.05 33.20 -26.48
CA LEU A 459 -12.19 32.26 -25.36
C LEU A 459 -13.57 31.57 -25.37
N GLN A 460 -14.64 32.32 -25.63
CA GLN A 460 -15.99 31.78 -25.75
C GLN A 460 -16.08 30.75 -26.89
N ASN A 461 -15.45 31.02 -28.03
CA ASN A 461 -15.36 30.08 -29.15
C ASN A 461 -14.58 28.81 -28.78
N VAL A 462 -13.44 28.94 -28.10
CA VAL A 462 -12.65 27.80 -27.61
C VAL A 462 -13.48 26.93 -26.68
N ILE A 463 -14.19 27.54 -25.71
CA ILE A 463 -15.07 26.81 -24.79
C ILE A 463 -16.22 26.12 -25.53
N THR A 464 -16.86 26.79 -26.49
CA THR A 464 -17.96 26.20 -27.26
C THR A 464 -17.48 25.03 -28.13
N GLN A 465 -16.31 25.16 -28.77
CA GLN A 465 -15.68 24.09 -29.53
C GLN A 465 -15.32 22.91 -28.64
N PHE A 466 -14.71 23.17 -27.48
CA PHE A 466 -14.38 22.13 -26.50
C PHE A 466 -15.63 21.38 -26.02
N LYS A 467 -16.68 22.11 -25.57
CA LYS A 467 -17.95 21.50 -25.13
C LYS A 467 -18.60 20.67 -26.23
N THR A 468 -18.57 21.16 -27.46
CA THR A 468 -19.12 20.44 -28.63
C THR A 468 -18.27 19.21 -28.98
N GLY A 469 -16.94 19.31 -28.91
CA GLY A 469 -16.01 18.21 -29.14
C GLY A 469 -16.21 17.07 -28.13
N TYR A 470 -16.31 17.42 -26.84
CA TYR A 470 -16.61 16.47 -25.78
C TYR A 470 -17.99 15.81 -25.96
N GLN A 471 -19.05 16.59 -26.25
CA GLN A 471 -20.39 16.04 -26.52
C GLN A 471 -20.45 15.12 -27.75
N GLN A 472 -19.56 15.33 -28.73
CA GLN A 472 -19.41 14.47 -29.91
C GLN A 472 -18.53 13.24 -29.66
N GLY A 473 -17.98 13.07 -28.45
CA GLY A 473 -17.08 11.97 -28.10
C GLY A 473 -15.69 12.07 -28.75
N LYS A 474 -15.28 13.28 -29.17
CA LYS A 474 -13.94 13.53 -29.75
C LYS A 474 -12.85 13.79 -28.72
N MET A 475 -13.24 13.99 -27.46
CA MET A 475 -12.37 14.27 -26.32
C MET A 475 -12.82 13.40 -25.16
N ASP A 476 -11.86 12.92 -24.37
CA ASP A 476 -12.11 12.12 -23.17
C ASP A 476 -12.08 13.00 -21.89
N LEU A 477 -12.06 12.36 -20.72
CA LEU A 477 -12.04 13.08 -19.44
C LEU A 477 -10.64 13.58 -19.07
N GLU A 478 -9.60 12.96 -19.61
CA GLU A 478 -8.22 13.38 -19.48
C GLU A 478 -7.99 14.70 -20.23
N ASP A 479 -8.55 14.82 -21.44
CA ASP A 479 -8.62 16.08 -22.19
C ASP A 479 -9.45 17.13 -21.43
N TYR A 480 -10.52 16.70 -20.75
CA TYR A 480 -11.37 17.59 -19.94
C TYR A 480 -10.66 18.14 -18.71
N ASP A 481 -10.00 17.29 -17.93
CA ASP A 481 -9.17 17.68 -16.79
C ASP A 481 -8.06 18.65 -17.23
N ARG A 482 -7.39 18.36 -18.35
CA ARG A 482 -6.36 19.22 -18.92
C ARG A 482 -6.92 20.58 -19.36
N PHE A 483 -8.09 20.58 -19.99
CA PHE A 483 -8.78 21.82 -20.36
C PHE A 483 -9.09 22.67 -19.12
N LEU A 484 -9.68 22.06 -18.08
CA LEU A 484 -9.98 22.77 -16.84
C LEU A 484 -8.73 23.33 -16.17
N LYS A 485 -7.63 22.56 -16.11
CA LYS A 485 -6.36 23.04 -15.55
C LYS A 485 -5.82 24.25 -16.32
N ASN A 486 -5.78 24.16 -17.65
CA ASN A 486 -5.21 25.20 -18.51
C ASN A 486 -6.04 26.49 -18.54
N TYR A 487 -7.37 26.39 -18.45
CA TYR A 487 -8.27 27.54 -18.53
C TYR A 487 -8.86 27.96 -17.17
N SER A 488 -8.47 27.31 -16.07
CA SER A 488 -8.99 27.55 -14.71
C SER A 488 -9.06 29.03 -14.33
N GLN A 489 -8.04 29.82 -14.68
CA GLN A 489 -8.00 31.25 -14.37
C GLN A 489 -9.13 32.08 -14.99
N TYR A 490 -9.72 31.62 -16.10
CA TYR A 490 -10.81 32.32 -16.79
C TYR A 490 -12.20 31.78 -16.41
N LEU A 491 -12.26 30.70 -15.62
CA LEU A 491 -13.45 29.90 -15.41
C LEU A 491 -13.86 29.90 -13.94
N ILE A 492 -15.18 29.99 -13.70
CA ILE A 492 -15.77 29.51 -12.46
C ILE A 492 -16.14 28.05 -12.67
N ILE A 493 -15.43 27.17 -11.96
CA ILE A 493 -15.62 25.73 -12.00
C ILE A 493 -16.40 25.33 -10.74
N ASP A 494 -17.54 24.66 -10.91
CA ASP A 494 -18.35 24.24 -9.80
C ASP A 494 -17.75 22.99 -9.13
N LYS A 495 -17.75 22.95 -7.80
CA LYS A 495 -17.36 21.75 -7.05
C LYS A 495 -18.41 20.62 -7.21
N PRO A 496 -18.03 19.36 -6.96
CA PRO A 496 -19.00 18.27 -6.87
C PRO A 496 -20.07 18.56 -5.82
N SER A 497 -21.30 18.14 -6.09
CA SER A 497 -22.39 18.27 -5.12
C SER A 497 -22.22 17.30 -3.95
N PHE A 498 -22.96 17.53 -2.86
CA PHE A 498 -23.05 16.54 -1.79
C PHE A 498 -23.64 15.21 -2.28
N ALA A 499 -24.58 15.27 -3.23
CA ALA A 499 -25.14 14.06 -3.84
C ALA A 499 -24.09 13.28 -4.63
N ASP A 500 -23.20 13.96 -5.37
CA ASP A 500 -22.08 13.33 -6.08
C ASP A 500 -21.12 12.63 -5.08
N ASN A 501 -20.80 13.28 -3.95
CA ASN A 501 -20.00 12.68 -2.88
C ASN A 501 -20.65 11.43 -2.27
N MET A 502 -21.96 11.48 -2.00
CA MET A 502 -22.68 10.33 -1.46
C MET A 502 -22.80 9.21 -2.49
N LYS A 503 -23.03 9.53 -3.78
CA LYS A 503 -23.03 8.55 -4.87
C LYS A 503 -21.70 7.79 -4.90
N PHE A 504 -20.58 8.50 -4.91
CA PHE A 504 -19.25 7.89 -4.85
C PHE A 504 -19.05 7.01 -3.61
N MET A 505 -19.49 7.48 -2.43
CA MET A 505 -19.40 6.68 -1.20
C MET A 505 -20.16 5.35 -1.30
N PHE A 506 -21.42 5.38 -1.76
CA PHE A 506 -22.24 4.17 -1.84
C PHE A 506 -21.81 3.24 -2.97
N GLU A 507 -21.46 3.80 -4.13
CA GLU A 507 -21.07 3.04 -5.31
C GLU A 507 -19.66 2.45 -5.17
N TYR A 508 -18.66 3.30 -4.92
CA TYR A 508 -17.27 2.88 -4.85
C TYR A 508 -16.86 2.42 -3.45
N GLN A 509 -16.97 3.27 -2.42
CA GLN A 509 -16.40 2.94 -1.10
C GLN A 509 -17.15 1.79 -0.40
N PHE A 510 -18.48 1.77 -0.45
CA PHE A 510 -19.28 0.71 0.16
C PHE A 510 -19.54 -0.45 -0.82
N GLY A 511 -19.97 -0.16 -2.05
CA GLY A 511 -20.23 -1.18 -3.06
C GLY A 511 -18.95 -1.91 -3.48
N TYR A 512 -18.06 -1.21 -4.17
CA TYR A 512 -16.86 -1.80 -4.74
C TYR A 512 -15.76 -2.14 -3.72
N MET A 513 -15.50 -1.27 -2.74
CA MET A 513 -14.37 -1.44 -1.82
C MET A 513 -14.72 -2.18 -0.53
N TYR A 514 -15.99 -2.32 -0.17
CA TYR A 514 -16.38 -3.12 1.00
C TYR A 514 -17.13 -4.38 0.61
N PHE A 515 -18.25 -4.25 -0.10
CA PHE A 515 -19.09 -5.42 -0.41
C PHE A 515 -18.41 -6.41 -1.36
N ARG A 516 -17.54 -5.97 -2.27
CA ARG A 516 -16.73 -6.88 -3.12
C ARG A 516 -15.87 -7.82 -2.28
N TYR A 517 -15.06 -7.28 -1.35
CA TYR A 517 -14.22 -8.10 -0.47
C TYR A 517 -15.01 -8.89 0.57
N PHE A 518 -16.11 -8.32 1.07
CA PHE A 518 -17.05 -9.11 1.87
C PHE A 518 -17.54 -10.34 1.10
N MET A 519 -17.86 -10.17 -0.19
CA MET A 519 -18.28 -11.29 -1.05
C MET A 519 -17.11 -12.22 -1.41
N TRP A 520 -15.87 -11.74 -1.56
CA TRP A 520 -14.69 -12.62 -1.70
C TRP A 520 -14.64 -13.65 -0.60
N ASN A 521 -14.85 -13.23 0.66
CA ASN A 521 -14.72 -14.10 1.82
C ASN A 521 -15.89 -15.11 1.99
N PHE A 522 -17.06 -14.86 1.38
CA PHE A 522 -18.26 -15.68 1.63
C PHE A 522 -18.99 -16.21 0.39
N SER A 523 -18.56 -15.81 -0.80
CA SER A 523 -19.09 -16.25 -2.10
C SER A 523 -18.03 -16.85 -3.01
N GLY A 524 -16.80 -16.32 -2.97
CA GLY A 524 -15.68 -16.72 -3.81
C GLY A 524 -15.06 -15.54 -4.56
N ARG A 525 -13.94 -15.77 -5.24
CA ARG A 525 -13.07 -14.77 -5.86
C ARG A 525 -12.85 -15.08 -7.34
N GLN A 526 -12.83 -14.05 -8.18
CA GLN A 526 -12.66 -14.21 -9.63
C GLN A 526 -11.21 -14.58 -9.99
N ASN A 527 -10.25 -13.80 -9.50
CA ASN A 527 -8.83 -13.99 -9.71
C ASN A 527 -8.02 -13.13 -8.72
N ASP A 528 -6.69 -13.24 -8.80
CA ASP A 528 -5.74 -12.51 -7.96
C ASP A 528 -5.35 -11.12 -8.46
N ILE A 529 -5.86 -10.70 -9.61
CA ILE A 529 -5.50 -9.42 -10.23
C ILE A 529 -6.34 -8.32 -9.58
N GLN A 530 -5.70 -7.19 -9.25
CA GLN A 530 -6.41 -6.04 -8.69
C GLN A 530 -7.37 -5.45 -9.74
N GLY A 531 -8.67 -5.46 -9.42
CA GLY A 531 -9.69 -4.94 -10.32
C GLY A 531 -9.61 -3.43 -10.51
N ARG A 532 -10.07 -2.95 -11.68
CA ARG A 532 -10.17 -1.53 -12.02
C ARG A 532 -11.60 -1.13 -12.39
N TYR A 533 -12.56 -1.64 -11.61
CA TYR A 533 -14.00 -1.49 -11.86
C TYR A 533 -14.46 -2.06 -13.21
N ASP A 534 -13.70 -3.02 -13.73
CA ASP A 534 -14.01 -3.84 -14.89
C ASP A 534 -14.66 -5.19 -14.49
N ASN A 535 -15.04 -5.99 -15.48
CA ASN A 535 -15.72 -7.27 -15.29
C ASN A 535 -14.78 -8.48 -15.24
N TYR A 536 -13.47 -8.29 -15.42
CA TYR A 536 -12.51 -9.35 -15.66
C TYR A 536 -11.58 -9.60 -14.49
N ASP A 537 -11.29 -8.56 -13.69
CA ASP A 537 -10.28 -8.62 -12.65
C ASP A 537 -10.82 -8.25 -11.27
N GLY A 538 -10.40 -9.02 -10.26
CA GLY A 538 -10.62 -8.72 -8.86
C GLY A 538 -12.08 -8.63 -8.42
N ASN A 539 -13.03 -9.26 -9.13
CA ASN A 539 -14.42 -9.33 -8.68
C ASN A 539 -14.65 -10.54 -7.76
N TRP A 540 -15.80 -10.56 -7.08
CA TRP A 540 -16.27 -11.77 -6.41
C TRP A 540 -16.96 -12.70 -7.41
N MET A 541 -16.88 -14.00 -7.19
CA MET A 541 -17.55 -15.00 -8.04
C MET A 541 -18.20 -16.08 -7.19
N SER A 542 -19.40 -16.52 -7.57
CA SER A 542 -20.16 -17.52 -6.81
C SER A 542 -19.89 -18.96 -7.23
N GLY A 543 -19.53 -19.21 -8.48
CA GLY A 543 -19.54 -20.57 -9.07
C GLY A 543 -20.90 -20.98 -9.60
N ILE A 544 -21.89 -20.08 -9.56
CA ILE A 544 -23.22 -20.28 -10.13
C ILE A 544 -23.30 -19.44 -11.40
N LYS A 545 -23.11 -20.10 -12.55
CA LYS A 545 -22.99 -19.45 -13.87
C LYS A 545 -24.03 -18.34 -14.12
N VAL A 546 -25.31 -18.58 -13.82
CA VAL A 546 -26.37 -17.57 -14.05
C VAL A 546 -26.19 -16.30 -13.20
N ILE A 547 -25.67 -16.42 -11.98
CA ILE A 547 -25.41 -15.27 -11.08
C ILE A 547 -24.15 -14.52 -11.52
N ASP A 548 -23.13 -15.28 -11.93
CA ASP A 548 -21.85 -14.70 -12.32
C ASP A 548 -21.95 -14.02 -13.68
N GLU A 549 -22.59 -14.65 -14.68
CA GLU A 549 -22.78 -14.07 -16.02
C GLU A 549 -23.67 -12.84 -16.02
N ALA A 550 -24.61 -12.74 -15.08
CA ALA A 550 -25.45 -11.55 -14.94
C ALA A 550 -24.67 -10.29 -14.52
N ARG A 551 -23.46 -10.45 -13.97
CA ARG A 551 -22.63 -9.33 -13.49
C ARG A 551 -21.33 -9.18 -14.28
N LEU A 552 -20.68 -10.29 -14.62
CA LEU A 552 -19.32 -10.33 -15.16
C LEU A 552 -19.28 -10.63 -16.67
N GLY A 553 -20.44 -10.83 -17.31
CA GLY A 553 -20.50 -11.29 -18.69
C GLY A 553 -20.18 -12.78 -18.83
N SER A 554 -20.09 -13.26 -20.06
CA SER A 554 -19.99 -14.70 -20.35
C SER A 554 -18.84 -15.37 -19.62
N GLN A 555 -19.09 -16.56 -19.06
CA GLN A 555 -18.08 -17.41 -18.43
C GLN A 555 -17.71 -18.60 -19.32
N ASP A 556 -18.08 -18.56 -20.60
CA ASP A 556 -17.73 -19.56 -21.60
C ASP A 556 -16.43 -19.19 -22.33
N ASN A 557 -15.65 -20.20 -22.71
CA ASN A 557 -14.39 -20.05 -23.45
C ASN A 557 -13.33 -19.17 -22.76
N LEU A 558 -13.34 -19.11 -21.42
CA LEU A 558 -12.32 -18.39 -20.66
C LEU A 558 -10.90 -18.88 -21.04
N PRO A 559 -9.90 -17.98 -21.14
CA PRO A 559 -8.52 -18.36 -21.40
C PRO A 559 -7.94 -19.23 -20.29
N SER A 560 -6.91 -20.02 -20.61
CA SER A 560 -6.26 -20.90 -19.62
C SER A 560 -5.67 -20.13 -18.43
N ASP A 561 -5.21 -18.90 -18.63
CA ASP A 561 -4.68 -18.05 -17.54
C ASP A 561 -5.76 -17.64 -16.53
N GLN A 562 -7.00 -17.49 -16.97
CA GLN A 562 -8.12 -17.20 -16.08
C GLN A 562 -8.64 -18.49 -15.44
N LEU A 563 -8.78 -19.57 -16.21
CA LEU A 563 -9.30 -20.84 -15.72
C LEU A 563 -8.39 -21.50 -14.68
N ASN A 564 -7.07 -21.42 -14.89
CA ASN A 564 -6.08 -22.05 -14.02
C ASN A 564 -5.49 -21.06 -12.99
N ASN A 565 -6.07 -19.87 -12.86
CA ASN A 565 -5.66 -18.94 -11.81
C ASN A 565 -5.97 -19.57 -10.45
N LYS A 566 -4.95 -19.79 -9.60
CA LYS A 566 -5.13 -20.45 -8.30
C LYS A 566 -6.09 -19.68 -7.37
N ALA A 567 -6.23 -18.37 -7.52
CA ALA A 567 -7.14 -17.55 -6.71
C ALA A 567 -8.59 -17.50 -7.25
N ARG A 568 -8.91 -18.40 -8.19
CA ARG A 568 -10.23 -18.52 -8.80
C ARG A 568 -11.12 -19.46 -7.97
N ASN A 569 -11.75 -18.92 -6.94
CA ASN A 569 -12.34 -19.71 -5.85
C ASN A 569 -13.88 -19.65 -5.86
N PHE A 570 -14.56 -20.77 -5.58
CA PHE A 570 -16.02 -20.89 -5.64
C PHE A 570 -16.66 -21.43 -4.36
N TYR A 571 -17.43 -20.60 -3.65
CA TYR A 571 -18.11 -21.04 -2.43
C TYR A 571 -19.61 -21.27 -2.60
N TYR A 572 -20.15 -21.10 -3.81
CA TYR A 572 -21.56 -21.37 -4.16
C TYR A 572 -22.57 -20.63 -3.26
N LEU A 573 -22.16 -19.48 -2.72
CA LEU A 573 -22.91 -18.68 -1.74
C LEU A 573 -23.23 -19.43 -0.43
N LEU A 574 -22.66 -20.62 -0.18
CA LEU A 574 -23.04 -21.44 0.97
C LEU A 574 -22.63 -20.80 2.30
N PRO A 575 -21.38 -20.31 2.50
CA PRO A 575 -21.03 -19.59 3.73
C PRO A 575 -21.86 -18.32 3.92
N LEU A 576 -22.12 -17.58 2.84
CA LEU A 576 -22.98 -16.39 2.86
C LEU A 576 -24.40 -16.73 3.35
N ILE A 577 -25.04 -17.76 2.78
CA ILE A 577 -26.39 -18.18 3.16
C ILE A 577 -26.42 -18.63 4.63
N LEU A 578 -25.44 -19.39 5.10
CA LEU A 578 -25.34 -19.78 6.52
C LEU A 578 -25.26 -18.54 7.42
N GLY A 579 -24.43 -17.56 7.07
CA GLY A 579 -24.30 -16.31 7.80
C GLY A 579 -25.60 -15.49 7.82
N LEU A 580 -26.29 -15.37 6.68
CA LEU A 580 -27.56 -14.64 6.58
C LEU A 580 -28.69 -15.30 7.39
N ILE A 581 -28.79 -16.65 7.36
CA ILE A 581 -29.73 -17.41 8.20
C ILE A 581 -29.43 -17.14 9.68
N GLY A 582 -28.15 -17.17 10.06
CA GLY A 582 -27.74 -16.93 11.45
C GLY A 582 -27.98 -15.50 11.91
N LEU A 583 -27.74 -14.52 11.04
CA LEU A 583 -28.02 -13.11 11.28
C LEU A 583 -29.52 -12.91 11.56
N ALA A 584 -30.39 -13.42 10.68
CA ALA A 584 -31.84 -13.33 10.83
C ALA A 584 -32.32 -14.07 12.09
N TYR A 585 -31.80 -15.28 12.35
CA TYR A 585 -32.14 -16.06 13.53
C TYR A 585 -31.74 -15.34 14.82
N HIS A 586 -30.51 -14.83 14.91
CA HIS A 586 -30.01 -14.10 16.06
C HIS A 586 -30.86 -12.85 16.34
N ALA A 587 -31.11 -12.03 15.32
CA ALA A 587 -31.95 -10.83 15.43
C ALA A 587 -33.36 -11.16 15.93
N SER A 588 -33.95 -12.28 15.47
CA SER A 588 -35.29 -12.70 15.89
C SER A 588 -35.37 -13.22 17.34
N LYS A 589 -34.25 -13.70 17.90
CA LYS A 589 -34.21 -14.40 19.20
C LYS A 589 -33.66 -13.55 20.34
N ASP A 590 -32.62 -12.74 20.09
CA ASP A 590 -32.04 -11.82 21.07
C ASP A 590 -31.51 -10.56 20.38
N LEU A 591 -32.38 -9.55 20.28
CA LEU A 591 -32.04 -8.24 19.70
C LEU A 591 -30.90 -7.55 20.45
N LYS A 592 -30.71 -7.80 21.75
CA LYS A 592 -29.68 -7.12 22.55
C LYS A 592 -28.30 -7.62 22.16
N SER A 593 -28.07 -8.94 22.21
CA SER A 593 -26.79 -9.52 21.79
C SER A 593 -26.58 -9.39 20.28
N PHE A 594 -27.63 -9.41 19.47
CA PHE A 594 -27.55 -9.13 18.04
C PHE A 594 -27.00 -7.72 17.79
N TYR A 595 -27.52 -6.71 18.49
CA TYR A 595 -27.07 -5.33 18.31
C TYR A 595 -25.61 -5.13 18.72
N VAL A 596 -25.12 -5.83 19.75
CA VAL A 596 -23.69 -5.83 20.13
C VAL A 596 -22.81 -6.27 18.96
N LEU A 597 -23.16 -7.38 18.29
CA LEU A 597 -22.42 -7.87 17.12
C LEU A 597 -22.61 -6.95 15.91
N LEU A 598 -23.82 -6.44 15.68
CA LEU A 598 -24.09 -5.52 14.57
C LEU A 598 -23.23 -4.25 14.68
N VAL A 599 -23.12 -3.68 15.89
CA VAL A 599 -22.25 -2.51 16.12
C VAL A 599 -20.79 -2.87 15.85
N LEU A 600 -20.32 -4.03 16.31
CA LEU A 600 -18.96 -4.47 16.00
C LEU A 600 -18.75 -4.57 14.48
N PHE A 601 -19.64 -5.27 13.76
CA PHE A 601 -19.61 -5.43 12.30
C PHE A 601 -19.58 -4.09 11.55
N LEU A 602 -20.40 -3.12 11.97
CA LEU A 602 -20.45 -1.81 11.34
C LEU A 602 -19.19 -0.99 11.60
N PHE A 603 -18.64 -1.03 12.82
CA PHE A 603 -17.45 -0.28 13.18
C PHE A 603 -16.18 -0.86 12.55
N THR A 604 -16.06 -2.18 12.45
CA THR A 604 -14.94 -2.87 11.78
C THR A 604 -15.13 -3.05 10.27
N GLY A 605 -16.19 -2.46 9.70
CA GLY A 605 -16.51 -2.50 8.27
C GLY A 605 -16.83 -1.12 7.71
N LEU A 606 -18.11 -0.79 7.59
CA LEU A 606 -18.56 0.44 6.92
C LEU A 606 -18.07 1.74 7.59
N ALA A 607 -18.04 1.83 8.92
CA ALA A 607 -17.53 3.03 9.60
C ALA A 607 -16.02 3.19 9.41
N LEU A 608 -15.29 2.08 9.35
CA LEU A 608 -13.86 2.09 9.02
C LEU A 608 -13.63 2.59 7.59
N LYS A 609 -14.46 2.23 6.61
CA LYS A 609 -14.38 2.79 5.25
C LYS A 609 -14.59 4.31 5.19
N ILE A 610 -15.47 4.84 6.03
CA ILE A 610 -15.62 6.31 6.17
C ILE A 610 -14.30 6.91 6.67
N TYR A 611 -13.65 6.29 7.65
CA TYR A 611 -12.37 6.75 8.18
C TYR A 611 -11.23 6.63 7.16
N LEU A 612 -11.08 5.48 6.49
CA LEU A 612 -10.02 5.25 5.51
C LEU A 612 -10.13 6.20 4.31
N ASN A 613 -11.36 6.50 3.87
CA ASN A 613 -11.66 7.42 2.77
C ASN A 613 -10.79 7.18 1.52
N GLU A 614 -10.71 5.92 1.12
CA GLU A 614 -9.87 5.41 0.03
C GLU A 614 -10.20 6.12 -1.29
N ARG A 615 -9.16 6.38 -2.09
CA ARG A 615 -9.27 6.97 -3.44
C ARG A 615 -9.38 5.86 -4.50
N PRO A 616 -9.91 6.17 -5.69
CA PRO A 616 -10.06 5.17 -6.75
C PRO A 616 -8.72 4.62 -7.23
N PHE A 617 -8.61 3.28 -7.25
CA PHE A 617 -7.51 2.52 -7.85
C PHE A 617 -6.14 2.82 -7.26
N GLU A 618 -6.02 2.71 -5.93
CA GLU A 618 -4.73 2.78 -5.25
C GLU A 618 -3.76 1.69 -5.75
N PRO A 619 -2.43 1.90 -5.67
CA PRO A 619 -1.45 0.90 -6.10
C PRO A 619 -1.61 -0.48 -5.45
N ARG A 620 -2.11 -0.51 -4.21
CA ARG A 620 -2.53 -1.71 -3.50
C ARG A 620 -3.79 -1.43 -2.69
N GLU A 621 -4.85 -2.19 -2.95
CA GLU A 621 -6.09 -2.15 -2.16
C GLU A 621 -5.91 -2.88 -0.80
N ARG A 622 -6.53 -2.38 0.28
CA ARG A 622 -6.30 -2.83 1.67
C ARG A 622 -7.48 -3.62 2.26
N ASP A 623 -7.80 -4.75 1.65
CA ASP A 623 -8.91 -5.63 2.09
C ASP A 623 -8.71 -6.20 3.50
N TYR A 624 -7.46 -6.44 3.89
CA TYR A 624 -7.04 -6.90 5.21
C TYR A 624 -7.51 -6.00 6.37
N ALA A 625 -7.76 -4.72 6.13
CA ALA A 625 -8.29 -3.81 7.15
C ALA A 625 -9.73 -4.13 7.55
N LEU A 626 -10.47 -4.90 6.74
CA LEU A 626 -11.90 -5.19 6.91
C LEU A 626 -12.17 -6.53 7.61
N VAL A 627 -11.12 -7.32 7.88
CA VAL A 627 -11.18 -8.66 8.49
C VAL A 627 -11.99 -8.69 9.78
N GLY A 628 -11.97 -7.60 10.55
CA GLY A 628 -12.78 -7.48 11.77
C GLY A 628 -14.29 -7.58 11.54
N SER A 629 -14.80 -7.19 10.36
CA SER A 629 -16.23 -7.35 10.02
C SER A 629 -16.53 -8.77 9.54
N PHE A 630 -15.60 -9.39 8.81
CA PHE A 630 -15.69 -10.77 8.34
C PHE A 630 -15.70 -11.75 9.52
N TYR A 631 -14.89 -11.47 10.53
CA TYR A 631 -14.91 -12.16 11.83
C TYR A 631 -16.32 -12.20 12.44
N VAL A 632 -17.02 -11.05 12.48
CA VAL A 632 -18.39 -10.99 13.03
C VAL A 632 -19.38 -11.74 12.15
N PHE A 633 -19.23 -11.66 10.83
CA PHE A 633 -20.11 -12.41 9.93
C PHE A 633 -19.94 -13.92 10.10
N ALA A 634 -18.71 -14.40 10.32
CA ALA A 634 -18.46 -15.81 10.61
C ALA A 634 -19.00 -16.26 11.97
N ILE A 635 -19.13 -15.37 12.96
CA ILE A 635 -19.92 -15.64 14.18
C ILE A 635 -21.37 -15.94 13.79
N TRP A 636 -21.98 -15.17 12.88
CA TRP A 636 -23.32 -15.46 12.39
C TRP A 636 -23.42 -16.76 11.59
N ILE A 637 -22.37 -17.21 10.89
CA ILE A 637 -22.36 -18.56 10.29
C ILE A 637 -22.63 -19.62 11.38
N GLY A 638 -21.98 -19.52 12.54
CA GLY A 638 -22.24 -20.40 13.68
C GLY A 638 -23.69 -20.32 14.20
N PHE A 639 -24.29 -19.12 14.25
CA PHE A 639 -25.72 -18.99 14.56
C PHE A 639 -26.60 -19.65 13.49
N GLY A 640 -26.21 -19.61 12.22
CA GLY A 640 -26.91 -20.22 11.10
C GLY A 640 -26.97 -21.74 11.22
N VAL A 641 -25.84 -22.37 11.56
CA VAL A 641 -25.78 -23.81 11.82
C VAL A 641 -26.77 -24.21 12.92
N TYR A 642 -26.79 -23.46 14.03
CA TYR A 642 -27.72 -23.73 15.11
C TYR A 642 -29.19 -23.51 14.67
N ALA A 643 -29.48 -22.45 13.91
CA ALA A 643 -30.82 -22.13 13.42
C ALA A 643 -31.39 -23.24 12.52
N ILE A 644 -30.56 -23.82 11.66
CA ILE A 644 -30.93 -24.96 10.81
C ILE A 644 -31.26 -26.17 11.67
N TYR A 645 -30.45 -26.49 12.68
CA TYR A 645 -30.75 -27.56 13.64
C TYR A 645 -32.05 -27.30 14.41
N ASP A 646 -32.26 -26.08 14.91
CA ASP A 646 -33.46 -25.68 15.65
C ASP A 646 -34.74 -25.85 14.82
N SER A 647 -34.61 -25.71 13.50
CA SER A 647 -35.69 -25.93 12.53
C SER A 647 -35.91 -27.41 12.21
N ILE A 648 -34.83 -28.16 11.93
CA ILE A 648 -34.91 -29.57 11.51
C ILE A 648 -35.31 -30.49 12.67
N LYS A 649 -34.93 -30.17 13.92
CA LYS A 649 -35.30 -30.97 15.09
C LYS A 649 -36.82 -31.05 15.35
N LYS A 650 -37.62 -30.23 14.65
CA LYS A 650 -39.09 -30.32 14.64
C LYS A 650 -39.61 -31.54 13.87
N PHE A 651 -38.81 -32.06 12.93
CA PHE A 651 -39.16 -33.16 12.04
C PHE A 651 -38.34 -34.43 12.30
N LEU A 652 -37.12 -34.28 12.81
CA LEU A 652 -36.20 -35.39 13.10
C LEU A 652 -35.77 -35.40 14.57
N ALA A 653 -35.49 -36.59 15.10
CA ALA A 653 -34.98 -36.73 16.46
C ALA A 653 -33.62 -35.99 16.61
N PRO A 654 -33.38 -35.25 17.70
CA PRO A 654 -32.14 -34.48 17.91
C PRO A 654 -30.84 -35.29 17.75
N LYS A 655 -30.86 -36.57 18.13
CA LYS A 655 -29.71 -37.49 18.01
C LYS A 655 -29.32 -37.79 16.54
N ILE A 656 -30.25 -37.58 15.61
CA ILE A 656 -30.05 -37.76 14.17
C ILE A 656 -29.83 -36.40 13.51
N ALA A 657 -30.69 -35.42 13.82
CA ALA A 657 -30.63 -34.07 13.24
C ALA A 657 -29.29 -33.38 13.52
N GLY A 658 -28.77 -33.46 14.75
CA GLY A 658 -27.54 -32.77 15.13
C GLY A 658 -26.32 -33.17 14.30
N PRO A 659 -25.93 -34.47 14.26
CA PRO A 659 -24.81 -34.93 13.45
C PRO A 659 -24.95 -34.62 11.95
N ILE A 660 -26.15 -34.76 11.38
CA ILE A 660 -26.41 -34.47 9.97
C ILE A 660 -26.17 -32.98 9.67
N VAL A 661 -26.74 -32.08 10.49
CA VAL A 661 -26.56 -30.64 10.30
C VAL A 661 -25.10 -30.25 10.44
N LEU A 662 -24.40 -30.75 11.46
CA LEU A 662 -22.98 -30.46 11.64
C LEU A 662 -22.13 -30.98 10.47
N ALA A 663 -22.39 -32.19 9.98
CA ALA A 663 -21.64 -32.75 8.85
C ALA A 663 -21.86 -31.93 7.56
N ILE A 664 -23.11 -31.61 7.23
CA ILE A 664 -23.45 -30.84 6.02
C ILE A 664 -22.85 -29.43 6.11
N THR A 665 -22.98 -28.76 7.26
CA THR A 665 -22.48 -27.39 7.42
C THR A 665 -20.95 -27.31 7.54
N MET A 666 -20.30 -28.36 8.06
CA MET A 666 -18.84 -28.49 8.01
C MET A 666 -18.34 -28.59 6.57
N LEU A 667 -19.04 -29.37 5.73
CA LEU A 667 -18.73 -29.49 4.30
C LEU A 667 -19.00 -28.18 3.54
N ALA A 668 -20.14 -27.54 3.81
CA ALA A 668 -20.61 -26.34 3.09
C ALA A 668 -19.91 -25.03 3.49
N GLY A 669 -19.15 -25.03 4.60
CA GLY A 669 -18.41 -23.86 5.07
C GLY A 669 -16.92 -24.15 5.19
N PRO A 670 -16.43 -24.63 6.34
CA PRO A 670 -14.99 -24.83 6.57
C PRO A 670 -14.27 -25.66 5.52
N VAL A 671 -14.80 -26.83 5.13
CA VAL A 671 -14.10 -27.73 4.20
C VAL A 671 -14.06 -27.15 2.79
N LEU A 672 -15.18 -26.55 2.32
CA LEU A 672 -15.23 -25.89 1.02
C LEU A 672 -14.28 -24.69 0.96
N LEU A 673 -14.29 -23.84 1.99
CA LEU A 673 -13.36 -22.71 2.07
C LEU A 673 -11.90 -23.19 2.10
N ALA A 674 -11.60 -24.24 2.86
CA ALA A 674 -10.26 -24.80 2.92
C ALA A 674 -9.81 -25.40 1.58
N SER A 675 -10.71 -26.10 0.86
CA SER A 675 -10.34 -26.74 -0.41
C SER A 675 -10.14 -25.75 -1.54
N GLU A 676 -10.93 -24.68 -1.56
CA GLU A 676 -10.89 -23.67 -2.62
C GLU A 676 -9.78 -22.64 -2.40
N ASN A 677 -9.32 -22.43 -1.16
CA ASN A 677 -8.31 -21.41 -0.85
C ASN A 677 -6.93 -22.00 -0.51
N TRP A 678 -6.71 -23.31 -0.61
CA TRP A 678 -5.45 -23.89 -0.15
C TRP A 678 -4.28 -23.47 -1.05
N ASP A 679 -4.43 -23.56 -2.36
CA ASP A 679 -3.35 -23.43 -3.34
C ASP A 679 -2.96 -21.98 -3.63
N ASP A 680 -3.82 -21.00 -3.38
CA ASP A 680 -3.53 -19.56 -3.47
C ASP A 680 -3.12 -18.92 -2.13
N HIS A 681 -3.39 -19.57 -0.99
CA HIS A 681 -2.94 -19.12 0.33
C HIS A 681 -1.71 -19.85 0.84
N ASP A 682 -1.28 -20.92 0.16
CA ASP A 682 -0.03 -21.59 0.45
C ASP A 682 1.18 -20.73 0.05
N ARG A 683 1.88 -20.22 1.05
CA ARG A 683 3.15 -19.49 0.90
C ARG A 683 4.36 -20.33 1.28
N SER A 684 4.15 -21.61 1.61
CA SER A 684 5.26 -22.51 1.89
C SER A 684 6.18 -22.59 0.68
N ASP A 685 7.46 -22.75 0.97
CA ASP A 685 8.52 -22.83 -0.02
C ASP A 685 8.60 -21.65 -1.00
N ARG A 686 8.05 -20.47 -0.71
CA ARG A 686 8.22 -19.30 -1.59
C ARG A 686 9.51 -18.52 -1.22
N TYR A 687 10.37 -18.29 -2.21
CA TYR A 687 11.68 -17.64 -2.02
C TYR A 687 11.95 -16.51 -3.02
N THR A 688 10.95 -16.11 -3.82
CA THR A 688 11.11 -15.19 -4.96
C THR A 688 11.48 -13.77 -4.54
N ALA A 689 10.92 -13.25 -3.45
CA ALA A 689 11.24 -11.92 -2.95
C ALA A 689 12.69 -11.82 -2.43
N LEU A 690 13.15 -12.83 -1.70
CA LEU A 690 14.54 -12.91 -1.24
C LEU A 690 15.52 -13.08 -2.41
N ALA A 691 15.22 -13.96 -3.36
CA ALA A 691 16.01 -14.16 -4.57
C ALA A 691 16.20 -12.84 -5.34
N MET A 692 15.13 -12.04 -5.43
CA MET A 692 15.20 -10.71 -6.05
C MET A 692 16.10 -9.75 -5.29
N ALA A 693 15.97 -9.67 -3.97
CA ALA A 693 16.84 -8.83 -3.15
C ALA A 693 18.32 -9.19 -3.32
N LYS A 694 18.65 -10.49 -3.32
CA LYS A 694 20.01 -10.98 -3.59
C LYS A 694 20.48 -10.58 -4.98
N ALA A 695 19.67 -10.78 -6.01
CA ALA A 695 20.03 -10.44 -7.39
C ALA A 695 20.35 -8.94 -7.55
N TYR A 696 19.60 -8.04 -6.90
CA TYR A 696 19.89 -6.60 -6.88
C TYR A 696 21.24 -6.29 -6.22
N LEU A 697 21.50 -6.85 -5.03
CA LEU A 697 22.76 -6.61 -4.30
C LEU A 697 23.96 -7.22 -5.02
N GLU A 698 23.84 -8.45 -5.53
CA GLU A 698 24.90 -9.17 -6.22
C GLU A 698 25.24 -8.57 -7.60
N SER A 699 24.30 -7.84 -8.20
CA SER A 699 24.55 -7.09 -9.43
C SER A 699 25.41 -5.85 -9.24
N CYS A 700 25.57 -5.36 -8.01
CA CYS A 700 26.37 -4.19 -7.70
C CYS A 700 27.85 -4.55 -7.46
N ASP A 701 28.75 -3.69 -7.91
CA ASP A 701 30.17 -3.74 -7.54
C ASP A 701 30.38 -3.54 -6.02
N GLN A 702 31.58 -3.87 -5.52
CA GLN A 702 31.93 -3.71 -4.10
C GLN A 702 31.88 -2.24 -3.66
N ASN A 703 31.40 -1.98 -2.43
CA ASN A 703 31.30 -0.67 -1.80
C ASN A 703 30.39 0.33 -2.56
N ALA A 704 29.45 -0.18 -3.35
CA ALA A 704 28.54 0.61 -4.16
C ALA A 704 27.56 1.48 -3.33
N ILE A 705 26.98 2.47 -4.00
CA ILE A 705 25.80 3.22 -3.57
C ILE A 705 24.67 2.81 -4.51
N LEU A 706 23.57 2.28 -3.98
CA LEU A 706 22.40 1.86 -4.74
C LEU A 706 21.21 2.76 -4.38
N PHE A 707 20.79 3.58 -5.33
CA PHE A 707 19.55 4.34 -5.24
C PHE A 707 18.34 3.45 -5.56
N THR A 708 17.40 3.40 -4.63
CA THR A 708 16.12 2.69 -4.74
C THR A 708 14.96 3.69 -4.80
N ILE A 709 13.78 3.25 -5.24
CA ILE A 709 12.65 4.15 -5.49
C ILE A 709 11.58 4.04 -4.40
N GLY A 710 11.17 2.84 -4.03
CA GLY A 710 10.03 2.64 -3.12
C GLY A 710 10.15 1.41 -2.24
N ASP A 711 9.02 0.93 -1.74
CA ASP A 711 8.99 -0.08 -0.69
C ASP A 711 9.36 -1.48 -1.23
N ASN A 712 8.86 -1.82 -2.42
CA ASN A 712 9.05 -3.15 -3.01
C ASN A 712 10.47 -3.45 -3.50
N ASP A 713 11.29 -2.44 -3.79
CA ASP A 713 12.72 -2.61 -4.03
C ASP A 713 13.54 -2.37 -2.76
N THR A 714 13.17 -1.43 -1.88
CA THR A 714 13.97 -1.11 -0.69
C THR A 714 13.86 -2.15 0.43
N PHE A 715 12.63 -2.52 0.83
CA PHE A 715 12.42 -3.32 2.04
C PHE A 715 13.00 -4.74 1.93
N PRO A 716 12.90 -5.45 0.79
CA PRO A 716 13.60 -6.72 0.63
C PRO A 716 15.12 -6.62 0.76
N LEU A 717 15.71 -5.52 0.30
CA LEU A 717 17.16 -5.29 0.42
C LEU A 717 17.57 -5.00 1.86
N TRP A 718 16.77 -4.23 2.60
CA TRP A 718 16.96 -4.04 4.05
C TRP A 718 16.90 -5.36 4.80
N TYR A 719 15.92 -6.23 4.52
CA TYR A 719 15.89 -7.58 5.09
C TYR A 719 17.18 -8.36 4.80
N ALA A 720 17.62 -8.40 3.53
CA ALA A 720 18.80 -9.15 3.14
C ALA A 720 20.08 -8.67 3.85
N GLN A 721 20.23 -7.36 4.06
CA GLN A 721 21.34 -6.79 4.80
C GLN A 721 21.21 -6.98 6.32
N GLU A 722 20.04 -6.65 6.90
CA GLU A 722 19.85 -6.67 8.34
C GLU A 722 19.82 -8.09 8.91
N VAL A 723 19.11 -8.99 8.26
CA VAL A 723 18.83 -10.33 8.81
C VAL A 723 19.87 -11.34 8.32
N GLU A 724 20.13 -11.38 7.02
CA GLU A 724 21.01 -12.38 6.41
C GLU A 724 22.46 -11.90 6.23
N GLY A 725 22.75 -10.61 6.42
CA GLY A 725 24.11 -10.06 6.34
C GLY A 725 24.67 -10.02 4.92
N ILE A 726 23.82 -9.97 3.89
CA ILE A 726 24.21 -10.04 2.48
C ILE A 726 24.68 -8.67 2.01
N ARG A 727 25.89 -8.58 1.45
CA ARG A 727 26.43 -7.36 0.82
C ARG A 727 26.26 -6.09 1.67
N THR A 728 26.64 -6.17 2.94
CA THR A 728 26.58 -5.05 3.89
C THR A 728 27.59 -3.93 3.60
N ASP A 729 28.43 -4.11 2.56
CA ASP A 729 29.30 -3.10 1.97
C ASP A 729 28.54 -2.10 1.09
N ILE A 730 27.37 -2.46 0.55
CA ILE A 730 26.55 -1.60 -0.30
C ILE A 730 25.73 -0.64 0.56
N ARG A 731 25.70 0.65 0.20
CA ARG A 731 24.76 1.61 0.79
C ARG A 731 23.47 1.67 -0.04
N ILE A 732 22.35 1.29 0.57
CA ILE A 732 21.01 1.48 -0.01
C ILE A 732 20.51 2.90 0.33
N VAL A 733 20.01 3.63 -0.67
CA VAL A 733 19.45 4.97 -0.52
C VAL A 733 18.07 5.03 -1.18
N ASN A 734 17.01 4.98 -0.38
CA ASN A 734 15.64 5.16 -0.86
C ASN A 734 15.39 6.64 -1.17
N THR A 735 15.19 6.93 -2.46
CA THR A 735 15.04 8.30 -2.96
C THR A 735 13.76 8.99 -2.52
N SER A 736 12.72 8.25 -2.15
CA SER A 736 11.49 8.77 -1.56
C SER A 736 11.69 9.23 -0.10
N LEU A 737 12.63 8.60 0.62
CA LEU A 737 13.02 9.00 1.97
C LEU A 737 14.13 10.06 1.98
N PHE A 738 14.95 10.11 0.91
CA PHE A 738 16.10 11.01 0.74
C PHE A 738 15.77 12.50 0.52
N MET A 739 14.56 12.91 0.90
CA MET A 739 14.14 14.31 1.07
C MET A 739 13.96 14.71 2.53
N THR A 740 14.04 13.74 3.46
CA THR A 740 13.85 13.96 4.89
C THR A 740 15.18 14.11 5.60
N ASP A 741 15.26 15.07 6.52
CA ASP A 741 16.46 15.40 7.29
C ASP A 741 17.02 14.23 8.10
N TRP A 742 16.15 13.46 8.76
CA TRP A 742 16.53 12.28 9.53
C TRP A 742 17.18 11.19 8.66
N TYR A 743 16.71 10.99 7.43
CA TYR A 743 17.26 9.98 6.53
C TYR A 743 18.58 10.45 5.93
N ILE A 744 18.70 11.75 5.62
CA ILE A 744 19.96 12.36 5.19
C ILE A 744 21.02 12.23 6.30
N ASP A 745 20.65 12.48 7.56
CA ASP A 745 21.53 12.29 8.73
C ASP A 745 22.00 10.82 8.83
N GLN A 746 21.13 9.85 8.57
CA GLN A 746 21.49 8.42 8.55
C GLN A 746 22.46 8.06 7.42
N MET A 747 22.28 8.65 6.24
CA MET A 747 23.20 8.46 5.12
C MET A 747 24.60 9.02 5.42
N LYS A 748 24.69 10.02 6.29
CA LYS A 748 25.95 10.59 6.81
C LYS A 748 26.53 9.82 8.00
N ALA A 749 25.84 8.77 8.47
CA ALA A 749 26.34 7.85 9.49
C ALA A 749 26.87 6.56 8.85
N LYS A 750 27.81 5.90 9.54
CA LYS A 750 28.29 4.57 9.15
C LYS A 750 27.17 3.55 9.38
N ALA A 751 26.94 2.68 8.39
CA ALA A 751 25.98 1.58 8.48
C ALA A 751 26.68 0.30 8.03
N TYR A 752 26.70 -0.69 8.92
CA TYR A 752 27.43 -1.96 8.74
C TYR A 752 28.90 -1.75 8.32
N GLU A 753 29.29 -2.23 7.14
CA GLU A 753 30.61 -2.08 6.51
C GLU A 753 30.69 -0.83 5.61
N SER A 754 29.56 -0.27 5.16
CA SER A 754 29.54 0.95 4.34
C SER A 754 29.92 2.19 5.16
N GLU A 755 30.96 2.87 4.72
CA GLU A 755 31.32 4.22 5.19
C GLU A 755 30.21 5.25 4.89
N PRO A 756 30.15 6.35 5.66
CA PRO A 756 29.25 7.49 5.41
C PRO A 756 29.27 7.99 3.97
N LEU A 757 28.13 8.46 3.47
CA LEU A 757 28.05 9.09 2.16
C LEU A 757 28.70 10.50 2.18
N PRO A 758 29.39 10.91 1.10
CA PRO A 758 30.09 12.18 1.02
C PRO A 758 29.12 13.34 0.71
N ILE A 759 28.13 13.56 1.58
CA ILE A 759 27.16 14.66 1.46
C ILE A 759 27.78 15.93 2.03
N SER A 760 27.97 16.97 1.20
CA SER A 760 28.65 18.21 1.61
C SER A 760 27.76 19.12 2.45
N PHE A 761 26.44 19.06 2.24
CA PHE A 761 25.47 19.90 2.92
C PHE A 761 25.47 19.63 4.44
N THR A 762 25.40 20.70 5.23
CA THR A 762 25.24 20.63 6.68
C THR A 762 23.77 20.49 7.07
N HIS A 763 23.49 20.03 8.30
CA HIS A 763 22.14 19.72 8.76
C HIS A 763 21.16 20.90 8.63
N ASP A 764 21.62 22.10 8.97
CA ASP A 764 20.88 23.36 8.81
C ASP A 764 20.54 23.70 7.36
N GLN A 765 21.25 23.15 6.37
CA GLN A 765 20.99 23.42 4.96
C GLN A 765 19.95 22.49 4.32
N TYR A 766 19.55 21.41 4.99
CA TYR A 766 18.57 20.45 4.51
C TYR A 766 17.47 20.10 5.51
N VAL A 767 17.44 20.73 6.68
CA VAL A 767 16.34 20.58 7.64
C VAL A 767 14.99 20.94 6.99
N GLN A 768 13.89 20.36 7.47
CA GLN A 768 12.56 20.62 6.90
C GLN A 768 12.28 22.13 6.75
N GLY A 769 11.74 22.55 5.60
CA GLY A 769 11.53 23.96 5.26
C GLY A 769 12.72 24.60 4.52
N THR A 770 13.91 24.00 4.59
CA THR A 770 15.10 24.52 3.92
C THR A 770 15.41 23.70 2.67
N ARG A 771 15.37 24.37 1.50
CA ARG A 771 15.67 23.75 0.19
C ARG A 771 14.84 22.49 -0.08
N ASP A 772 13.60 22.44 0.43
CA ASP A 772 12.64 21.35 0.12
C ASP A 772 12.41 21.27 -1.40
N TYR A 773 12.37 22.44 -2.05
CA TYR A 773 12.43 22.61 -3.49
C TYR A 773 13.09 23.95 -3.82
N MET A 774 13.59 24.07 -5.05
CA MET A 774 14.07 25.32 -5.63
C MET A 774 13.48 25.48 -7.04
N PHE A 775 13.14 26.70 -7.45
CA PHE A 775 12.65 26.94 -8.82
C PHE A 775 13.75 27.40 -9.77
N LEU A 776 13.54 27.12 -11.05
CA LEU A 776 14.33 27.65 -12.14
C LEU A 776 13.95 29.13 -12.35
N ASP A 777 14.89 30.02 -12.06
CA ASP A 777 14.80 31.43 -12.46
C ASP A 777 15.94 31.70 -13.45
N ARG A 778 15.58 31.76 -14.73
CA ARG A 778 16.55 31.82 -15.84
C ARG A 778 17.25 33.18 -15.87
N ARG A 779 18.37 33.27 -15.14
CA ARG A 779 19.27 34.43 -15.13
C ARG A 779 20.41 34.31 -16.14
N THR A 780 20.72 33.09 -16.60
CA THR A 780 21.78 32.83 -17.57
C THR A 780 21.50 31.57 -18.40
N ASP A 781 21.86 31.63 -19.68
CA ASP A 781 21.85 30.45 -20.56
C ASP A 781 23.18 29.68 -20.56
N LYS A 782 24.19 30.19 -19.84
CA LYS A 782 25.49 29.52 -19.71
C LYS A 782 25.33 28.22 -18.93
N ARG A 783 25.99 27.16 -19.39
CA ARG A 783 26.15 25.92 -18.62
C ARG A 783 27.15 26.17 -17.49
N LEU A 784 26.74 25.89 -16.25
CA LEU A 784 27.60 26.06 -15.06
C LEU A 784 28.34 24.77 -14.71
N ASP A 785 29.53 24.91 -14.13
CA ASP A 785 30.18 23.79 -13.45
C ASP A 785 29.33 23.36 -12.26
N ILE A 786 29.24 22.06 -12.00
CA ILE A 786 28.43 21.54 -10.89
C ILE A 786 28.92 22.07 -9.54
N ASN A 787 30.22 22.34 -9.36
CA ASN A 787 30.72 22.90 -8.11
C ASN A 787 30.21 24.33 -7.91
N ASP A 788 30.29 25.17 -8.95
CA ASP A 788 29.74 26.54 -8.92
C ASP A 788 28.22 26.54 -8.68
N PHE A 789 27.52 25.57 -9.29
CA PHE A 789 26.08 25.37 -9.11
C PHE A 789 25.73 24.98 -7.66
N MET A 790 26.47 24.04 -7.08
CA MET A 790 26.29 23.62 -5.69
C MET A 790 26.62 24.74 -4.71
N GLU A 791 27.71 25.47 -4.91
CA GLU A 791 28.07 26.62 -4.07
C GLU A 791 26.99 27.71 -4.12
N PHE A 792 26.43 27.98 -5.31
CA PHE A 792 25.32 28.92 -5.47
C PHE A 792 24.07 28.48 -4.69
N ILE A 793 23.64 27.22 -4.83
CA ILE A 793 22.44 26.70 -4.16
C ILE A 793 22.63 26.59 -2.65
N ALA A 794 23.82 26.18 -2.21
CA ALA A 794 24.17 26.06 -0.80
C ALA A 794 24.28 27.43 -0.11
N SER A 795 24.41 28.53 -0.86
CA SER A 795 24.51 29.88 -0.31
C SER A 795 23.22 30.33 0.37
N ASP A 796 23.37 30.94 1.56
CA ASP A 796 22.29 31.63 2.27
C ASP A 796 22.28 33.15 2.01
N ASP A 797 23.08 33.63 1.05
CA ASP A 797 23.05 35.03 0.63
C ASP A 797 21.65 35.40 0.11
N PRO A 798 21.04 36.53 0.53
CA PRO A 798 19.71 36.92 0.05
C PRO A 798 19.60 37.03 -1.48
N ARG A 799 20.71 37.23 -2.20
CA ARG A 799 20.75 37.31 -3.67
C ARG A 799 20.57 35.97 -4.37
N THR A 800 20.72 34.84 -3.68
CA THR A 800 20.48 33.50 -4.22
C THR A 800 19.06 32.99 -3.92
N LYS A 801 18.22 33.86 -3.35
CA LYS A 801 16.84 33.57 -2.98
C LYS A 801 15.86 34.48 -3.71
N VAL A 802 14.65 33.97 -3.92
CA VAL A 802 13.52 34.73 -4.45
C VAL A 802 12.40 34.74 -3.42
N GLU A 803 11.72 35.87 -3.32
CA GLU A 803 10.56 36.02 -2.46
C GLU A 803 9.32 35.44 -3.16
N LEU A 804 8.66 34.50 -2.50
CA LEU A 804 7.39 33.97 -2.90
C LEU A 804 6.24 34.92 -2.52
N ARG A 805 5.07 34.70 -3.11
CA ARG A 805 3.86 35.48 -2.79
C ARG A 805 3.42 35.38 -1.32
N ASN A 806 3.84 34.33 -0.60
CA ASN A 806 3.59 34.16 0.83
C ASN A 806 4.65 34.84 1.73
N GLY A 807 5.61 35.56 1.14
CA GLY A 807 6.70 36.24 1.85
C GLY A 807 7.89 35.33 2.19
N HIS A 808 7.85 34.05 1.82
CA HIS A 808 8.97 33.14 2.05
C HIS A 808 10.10 33.38 1.07
N MET A 809 11.33 33.24 1.56
CA MET A 809 12.53 33.33 0.74
C MET A 809 13.02 31.93 0.40
N ILE A 810 12.83 31.50 -0.84
CA ILE A 810 13.30 30.20 -1.30
C ILE A 810 14.54 30.33 -2.16
N ASN A 811 15.40 29.33 -2.14
CA ASN A 811 16.52 29.26 -3.06
C ASN A 811 16.01 29.04 -4.50
N TYR A 812 16.69 29.63 -5.47
CA TYR A 812 16.47 29.36 -6.89
C TYR A 812 17.75 28.82 -7.52
N PHE A 813 17.66 28.30 -8.74
CA PHE A 813 18.83 27.99 -9.55
C PHE A 813 18.82 28.78 -10.87
N PRO A 814 19.96 29.40 -11.26
CA PRO A 814 19.99 30.45 -12.29
C PRO A 814 19.93 29.91 -13.72
N THR A 815 20.14 28.60 -13.90
CA THR A 815 20.14 27.89 -15.18
C THR A 815 19.83 26.42 -14.97
N ASN A 816 19.15 25.80 -15.93
CA ASN A 816 18.89 24.36 -15.90
C ASN A 816 19.99 23.53 -16.57
N LYS A 817 21.11 24.16 -16.97
CA LYS A 817 22.23 23.52 -17.68
C LYS A 817 23.43 23.45 -16.75
N ILE A 818 23.80 22.24 -16.31
CA ILE A 818 24.98 22.00 -15.46
C ILE A 818 25.98 21.05 -16.13
N ARG A 819 27.23 21.09 -15.71
CA ARG A 819 28.33 20.24 -16.19
C ARG A 819 29.04 19.57 -15.03
N LEU A 820 29.06 18.24 -15.04
CA LEU A 820 29.86 17.43 -14.14
C LEU A 820 31.19 17.08 -14.82
N ASN A 821 32.32 17.56 -14.30
CA ASN A 821 33.63 17.17 -14.82
C ASN A 821 33.96 15.73 -14.43
N VAL A 822 34.66 15.02 -15.30
CA VAL A 822 35.04 13.61 -15.08
C VAL A 822 36.55 13.53 -14.87
N ASP A 823 36.95 13.07 -13.69
CA ASP A 823 38.34 12.71 -13.43
C ASP A 823 38.63 11.30 -13.96
N ARG A 824 39.23 11.25 -15.16
CA ARG A 824 39.58 10.00 -15.84
C ARG A 824 40.47 9.08 -15.01
N GLU A 825 41.43 9.62 -14.25
CA GLU A 825 42.34 8.80 -13.45
C GLU A 825 41.60 8.12 -12.31
N SER A 826 40.67 8.82 -11.64
CA SER A 826 39.82 8.23 -10.60
C SER A 826 38.88 7.16 -11.17
N VAL A 827 38.25 7.40 -12.33
CA VAL A 827 37.40 6.41 -13.03
C VAL A 827 38.16 5.11 -13.31
N ILE A 828 39.40 5.22 -13.81
CA ILE A 828 40.26 4.06 -14.12
C ILE A 828 40.74 3.37 -12.84
N LYS A 829 41.25 4.14 -11.86
CA LYS A 829 41.77 3.64 -10.58
C LYS A 829 40.72 2.81 -9.83
N ASN A 830 39.48 3.29 -9.81
CA ASN A 830 38.37 2.65 -9.10
C ASN A 830 37.59 1.64 -9.97
N LYS A 831 38.06 1.38 -11.20
CA LYS A 831 37.49 0.39 -12.13
C LYS A 831 35.99 0.61 -12.40
N ILE A 832 35.58 1.86 -12.52
CA ILE A 832 34.18 2.21 -12.82
C ILE A 832 33.80 1.75 -14.23
N VAL A 833 34.73 1.81 -15.17
CA VAL A 833 34.57 1.45 -16.57
C VAL A 833 35.51 0.29 -16.92
N ALA A 834 35.09 -0.60 -17.81
CA ALA A 834 35.94 -1.69 -18.31
C ALA A 834 37.14 -1.15 -19.13
N PRO A 835 38.31 -1.82 -19.12
CA PRO A 835 39.51 -1.35 -19.81
C PRO A 835 39.32 -1.00 -21.30
N GLU A 836 38.43 -1.72 -21.99
CA GLU A 836 38.12 -1.56 -23.40
C GLU A 836 37.41 -0.23 -23.71
N LEU A 837 36.82 0.40 -22.69
CA LEU A 837 36.07 1.65 -22.80
C LEU A 837 36.85 2.85 -22.23
N TYR A 838 38.12 2.69 -21.84
CA TYR A 838 38.94 3.80 -21.31
C TYR A 838 39.13 4.98 -22.27
N ASP A 839 39.09 4.71 -23.58
CA ASP A 839 39.18 5.75 -24.62
C ASP A 839 37.83 6.44 -24.87
N SER A 840 36.73 5.83 -24.39
CA SER A 840 35.37 6.35 -24.49
C SER A 840 34.95 7.16 -23.26
N ILE A 841 35.83 7.30 -22.25
CA ILE A 841 35.58 8.11 -21.06
C ILE A 841 35.48 9.58 -21.50
N VAL A 842 34.31 10.19 -21.32
CA VAL A 842 34.10 11.59 -21.65
C VAL A 842 34.79 12.49 -20.61
N PRO A 843 35.30 13.67 -21.00
CA PRO A 843 35.91 14.60 -20.05
C PRO A 843 34.89 15.28 -19.12
N TYR A 844 33.61 15.30 -19.50
CA TYR A 844 32.52 15.87 -18.72
C TYR A 844 31.17 15.29 -19.15
N ILE A 845 30.19 15.35 -18.25
CA ILE A 845 28.79 15.01 -18.47
C ILE A 845 27.96 16.30 -18.39
N ASP A 846 27.28 16.62 -19.49
CA ASP A 846 26.34 17.74 -19.56
C ASP A 846 24.95 17.25 -19.12
N ILE A 847 24.39 17.89 -18.09
CA ILE A 847 23.08 17.57 -17.51
C ILE A 847 22.13 18.75 -17.75
N ASP A 848 20.97 18.46 -18.33
CA ASP A 848 19.90 19.43 -18.55
C ASP A 848 18.72 19.06 -17.65
N ILE A 849 18.59 19.80 -16.54
CA ILE A 849 17.49 19.65 -15.59
C ILE A 849 16.18 19.96 -16.32
N LYS A 850 15.26 19.00 -16.31
CA LYS A 850 13.92 19.13 -16.88
C LYS A 850 12.92 19.50 -15.78
N GLY A 851 11.98 20.37 -16.11
CA GLY A 851 11.02 20.94 -15.18
C GLY A 851 11.48 22.28 -14.60
N ASP A 852 10.55 22.98 -13.96
CA ASP A 852 10.81 24.31 -13.39
C ASP A 852 11.18 24.25 -11.90
N ALA A 853 11.24 23.05 -11.30
CA ALA A 853 11.60 22.85 -9.90
C ALA A 853 12.64 21.72 -9.74
N LEU A 854 13.55 21.89 -8.77
CA LEU A 854 14.52 20.90 -8.33
C LEU A 854 14.25 20.60 -6.85
N TYR A 855 13.87 19.36 -6.54
CA TYR A 855 13.56 18.92 -5.17
C TYR A 855 14.81 18.49 -4.39
N LYS A 856 14.73 18.55 -3.05
CA LYS A 856 15.84 18.26 -2.14
C LYS A 856 16.52 16.92 -2.38
N ASN A 857 15.75 15.85 -2.60
CA ASN A 857 16.31 14.52 -2.86
C ASN A 857 17.20 14.51 -4.11
N ARG A 858 16.78 15.15 -5.20
CA ARG A 858 17.57 15.27 -6.44
C ARG A 858 18.77 16.19 -6.26
N LEU A 859 18.65 17.26 -5.49
CA LEU A 859 19.77 18.12 -5.12
C LEU A 859 20.87 17.31 -4.41
N LEU A 860 20.49 16.55 -3.38
CA LEU A 860 21.44 15.78 -2.58
C LEU A 860 22.03 14.59 -3.35
N MET A 861 21.26 14.00 -4.26
CA MET A 861 21.77 13.00 -5.19
C MET A 861 22.84 13.60 -6.12
N LEU A 862 22.62 14.79 -6.69
CA LEU A 862 23.62 15.50 -7.49
C LEU A 862 24.87 15.87 -6.68
N ASP A 863 24.69 16.35 -5.44
CA ASP A 863 25.79 16.67 -4.51
C ASP A 863 26.63 15.43 -4.22
N LEU A 864 25.97 14.32 -3.88
CA LEU A 864 26.62 13.03 -3.62
C LEU A 864 27.40 12.55 -4.85
N VAL A 865 26.82 12.60 -6.05
CA VAL A 865 27.52 12.19 -7.29
C VAL A 865 28.78 13.03 -7.50
N ASN A 866 28.69 14.35 -7.28
CA ASN A 866 29.82 15.26 -7.43
C ASN A 866 30.95 14.96 -6.42
N ASN A 867 30.61 14.85 -5.14
CA ASN A 867 31.59 14.67 -4.07
C ASN A 867 32.17 13.25 -4.01
N ASN A 868 31.45 12.26 -4.54
CA ASN A 868 31.94 10.89 -4.63
C ASN A 868 33.17 10.76 -5.52
N ASN A 869 33.38 11.67 -6.50
CA ASN A 869 34.52 11.67 -7.42
C ASN A 869 34.88 10.28 -7.98
N TRP A 870 33.86 9.50 -8.33
CA TRP A 870 34.00 8.13 -8.86
C TRP A 870 34.76 7.16 -7.92
N GLU A 871 34.84 7.43 -6.62
CA GLU A 871 35.44 6.55 -5.61
C GLU A 871 34.58 5.32 -5.33
N ARG A 872 33.26 5.50 -5.27
CA ARG A 872 32.29 4.41 -5.14
C ARG A 872 31.47 4.27 -6.42
N PRO A 873 31.21 3.03 -6.88
CA PRO A 873 30.23 2.79 -7.94
C PRO A 873 28.83 3.29 -7.54
N ILE A 874 28.16 4.02 -8.44
CA ILE A 874 26.80 4.53 -8.22
C ILE A 874 25.84 3.73 -9.10
N TYR A 875 24.79 3.20 -8.50
CA TYR A 875 23.78 2.38 -9.12
C TYR A 875 22.37 2.90 -8.85
N PHE A 876 21.46 2.55 -9.74
CA PHE A 876 20.03 2.82 -9.64
C PHE A 876 19.25 1.52 -9.87
N THR A 877 18.19 1.30 -9.12
CA THR A 877 17.21 0.25 -9.45
C THR A 877 16.45 0.59 -10.73
N GLY A 878 15.90 -0.44 -11.37
CA GLY A 878 14.93 -0.28 -12.46
C GLY A 878 13.51 -0.05 -11.92
N GLY A 879 12.56 0.24 -12.81
CA GLY A 879 11.13 0.22 -12.51
C GLY A 879 10.44 1.60 -12.51
N SER A 880 11.19 2.69 -12.34
CA SER A 880 10.75 4.03 -12.75
C SER A 880 11.48 4.46 -14.00
N PHE A 881 10.85 5.30 -14.81
CA PHE A 881 11.46 5.89 -16.00
C PHE A 881 11.36 7.42 -16.00
N GLY A 882 11.20 8.05 -14.83
CA GLY A 882 11.42 9.49 -14.68
C GLY A 882 12.85 9.85 -15.09
N ASP A 883 13.06 11.00 -15.75
CA ASP A 883 14.43 11.41 -16.08
C ASP A 883 15.20 11.81 -14.83
N ASP A 884 14.53 12.40 -13.85
CA ASP A 884 15.09 12.85 -12.58
C ASP A 884 15.48 11.68 -11.65
N ASP A 885 14.82 10.52 -11.76
CA ASP A 885 15.21 9.29 -11.02
C ASP A 885 16.65 8.85 -11.34
N TYR A 886 17.12 9.15 -12.55
CA TYR A 886 18.48 8.89 -13.02
C TYR A 886 19.30 10.18 -13.17
N LEU A 887 18.90 11.26 -12.48
CA LEU A 887 19.58 12.57 -12.50
C LEU A 887 19.78 13.15 -13.90
N TRP A 888 18.83 12.89 -14.81
CA TRP A 888 18.89 13.25 -16.23
C TRP A 888 20.12 12.70 -16.97
N MET A 889 20.76 11.63 -16.45
CA MET A 889 21.98 11.01 -16.96
C MET A 889 21.73 9.63 -17.60
N LYS A 890 20.52 9.36 -18.13
CA LYS A 890 20.16 8.07 -18.75
C LYS A 890 21.10 7.64 -19.89
N ASP A 891 21.68 8.61 -20.61
CA ASP A 891 22.68 8.39 -21.67
C ASP A 891 24.04 7.90 -21.14
N TYR A 892 24.22 7.79 -19.82
CA TYR A 892 25.51 7.47 -19.17
C TYR A 892 25.36 6.27 -18.24
N LEU A 893 24.41 5.38 -18.53
CA LEU A 893 24.17 4.18 -17.72
C LEU A 893 24.79 2.94 -18.36
N GLN A 894 25.07 1.93 -17.54
CA GLN A 894 25.37 0.57 -17.94
C GLN A 894 24.48 -0.38 -17.14
N LEU A 895 23.82 -1.31 -17.81
CA LEU A 895 23.03 -2.36 -17.18
C LEU A 895 23.96 -3.48 -16.70
N ASP A 896 24.04 -3.65 -15.37
CA ASP A 896 24.70 -4.78 -14.71
C ASP A 896 23.60 -5.59 -14.02
N GLY A 897 23.22 -6.74 -14.58
CA GLY A 897 22.23 -7.64 -13.98
C GLY A 897 20.85 -7.00 -13.78
N MET A 898 20.50 -6.65 -12.53
CA MET A 898 19.23 -6.01 -12.16
C MET A 898 19.32 -4.48 -12.00
N VAL A 899 20.51 -3.89 -12.07
CA VAL A 899 20.75 -2.47 -11.72
C VAL A 899 21.42 -1.70 -12.84
N PHE A 900 21.22 -0.38 -12.85
CA PHE A 900 21.87 0.54 -13.79
C PHE A 900 23.01 1.27 -13.11
N LYS A 901 24.26 1.00 -13.52
CA LYS A 901 25.48 1.67 -13.09
C LYS A 901 25.65 3.00 -13.82
N LEU A 902 25.96 4.08 -13.10
CA LEU A 902 26.42 5.33 -13.70
C LEU A 902 27.88 5.19 -14.17
N ILE A 903 28.13 5.44 -15.46
CA ILE A 903 29.46 5.42 -16.06
C ILE A 903 29.69 6.64 -16.96
N PRO A 904 30.90 7.23 -17.01
CA PRO A 904 31.19 8.38 -17.87
C PRO A 904 31.46 7.97 -19.32
N VAL A 905 30.62 7.12 -19.89
CA VAL A 905 30.67 6.69 -21.30
C VAL A 905 29.30 6.95 -21.91
N LYS A 906 29.25 7.78 -22.95
CA LYS A 906 27.99 8.18 -23.55
C LYS A 906 27.41 7.05 -24.41
N THR A 907 26.28 6.52 -23.98
CA THR A 907 25.49 5.49 -24.63
C THR A 907 24.05 5.98 -24.79
N PRO A 908 23.76 6.74 -25.87
CA PRO A 908 22.44 7.33 -26.05
C PRO A 908 21.39 6.25 -26.28
N ILE A 909 20.19 6.46 -25.74
CA ILE A 909 19.04 5.61 -26.05
C ILE A 909 18.73 5.76 -27.56
N PRO A 910 18.59 4.67 -28.32
CA PRO A 910 18.27 4.74 -29.75
C PRO A 910 16.98 5.54 -29.98
N LYS A 911 16.92 6.35 -31.05
CA LYS A 911 15.73 7.18 -31.36
C LYS A 911 14.45 6.37 -31.55
N GLU A 912 14.59 5.14 -32.03
CA GLU A 912 13.50 4.18 -32.24
C GLU A 912 13.39 3.16 -31.09
N GLY A 913 14.28 3.26 -30.09
CA GLY A 913 14.33 2.36 -28.94
C GLY A 913 13.36 2.75 -27.83
N SER A 914 13.11 1.80 -26.93
CA SER A 914 12.31 1.98 -25.72
C SER A 914 13.16 2.49 -24.56
N LEU A 915 12.51 3.03 -23.52
CA LEU A 915 13.17 3.30 -22.23
C LEU A 915 13.73 2.02 -21.58
N LEU A 916 13.24 0.85 -22.01
CA LEU A 916 13.79 -0.46 -21.64
C LEU A 916 15.19 -0.72 -22.22
N ASP A 917 15.58 -0.02 -23.30
CA ASP A 917 16.89 -0.16 -23.97
C ASP A 917 17.99 0.70 -23.33
N MET A 918 17.70 1.29 -22.18
CA MET A 918 18.58 2.24 -21.49
C MET A 918 19.89 1.58 -21.01
N GLY A 919 21.00 2.27 -21.26
CA GLY A 919 22.33 1.92 -20.76
C GLY A 919 23.11 0.91 -21.63
N ASN A 920 24.45 1.00 -21.57
CA ASN A 920 25.36 0.05 -22.19
C ASN A 920 25.30 -1.33 -21.53
N ILE A 921 25.85 -2.36 -22.17
CA ILE A 921 25.99 -3.70 -21.58
C ILE A 921 27.43 -4.18 -21.76
N ASP A 922 28.13 -4.43 -20.64
CA ASP A 922 29.32 -5.27 -20.60
C ASP A 922 28.87 -6.73 -20.56
N SER A 923 28.90 -7.39 -21.71
CA SER A 923 28.26 -8.69 -21.89
C SER A 923 28.92 -9.82 -21.11
N ASP A 924 30.23 -9.75 -20.88
CA ASP A 924 30.94 -10.78 -20.12
C ASP A 924 30.69 -10.62 -18.62
N LYS A 925 30.80 -9.39 -18.12
CA LYS A 925 30.48 -9.08 -16.71
C LYS A 925 29.04 -9.42 -16.39
N MET A 926 28.10 -8.96 -17.21
CA MET A 926 26.67 -9.18 -16.98
C MET A 926 26.29 -10.66 -17.09
N TYR A 927 26.90 -11.41 -18.00
CA TYR A 927 26.73 -12.87 -18.08
C TYR A 927 27.19 -13.55 -16.79
N ASP A 928 28.37 -13.21 -16.27
CA ASP A 928 28.89 -13.83 -15.05
C ASP A 928 28.01 -13.50 -13.83
N ILE A 929 27.51 -12.26 -13.73
CA ILE A 929 26.54 -11.85 -12.70
C ILE A 929 25.27 -12.71 -12.79
N VAL A 930 24.63 -12.75 -13.95
CA VAL A 930 23.35 -13.46 -14.15
C VAL A 930 23.49 -14.96 -13.87
N MET A 931 24.58 -15.57 -14.31
CA MET A 931 24.82 -17.01 -14.10
C MET A 931 25.11 -17.35 -12.64
N SER A 932 25.41 -16.35 -11.80
CA SER A 932 25.66 -16.51 -10.36
C SER A 932 24.41 -16.33 -9.48
N TRP A 933 23.32 -15.79 -10.03
CA TRP A 933 22.12 -15.48 -9.24
C TRP A 933 21.50 -16.69 -8.56
N ASP A 934 21.08 -16.48 -7.31
CA ASP A 934 20.11 -17.33 -6.62
C ASP A 934 18.70 -17.03 -7.13
N TRP A 935 18.09 -18.00 -7.82
CA TRP A 935 16.73 -17.89 -8.34
C TRP A 935 15.66 -18.33 -7.34
N GLY A 936 16.07 -18.77 -6.14
CA GLY A 936 15.21 -19.48 -5.21
C GLY A 936 14.62 -20.70 -5.92
N ASN A 937 13.29 -20.72 -6.05
CA ASN A 937 12.54 -21.76 -6.74
C ASN A 937 11.46 -21.19 -7.68
N SER A 938 11.77 -20.09 -8.36
CA SER A 938 10.84 -19.38 -9.25
C SER A 938 10.22 -20.28 -10.34
N GLU A 939 10.91 -21.34 -10.76
CA GLU A 939 10.42 -22.30 -11.75
C GLU A 939 9.40 -23.33 -11.22
N SER A 940 9.26 -23.44 -9.90
CA SER A 940 8.53 -24.55 -9.28
C SER A 940 7.02 -24.46 -9.54
N PRO A 941 6.34 -25.51 -10.02
CA PRO A 941 4.88 -25.53 -10.14
C PRO A 941 4.17 -25.57 -8.78
N GLU A 942 4.90 -25.97 -7.73
CA GLU A 942 4.37 -26.18 -6.38
C GLU A 942 4.14 -24.87 -5.63
N ILE A 943 4.78 -23.76 -6.04
CA ILE A 943 4.54 -22.46 -5.42
C ILE A 943 3.36 -21.73 -6.07
N TYR A 944 2.79 -20.79 -5.34
CA TYR A 944 1.86 -19.83 -5.90
C TYR A 944 2.60 -18.59 -6.41
N HIS A 945 2.64 -18.42 -7.73
CA HIS A 945 3.18 -17.23 -8.40
C HIS A 945 2.20 -16.07 -8.29
N ASP A 946 2.20 -15.43 -7.12
CA ASP A 946 1.36 -14.27 -6.84
C ASP A 946 1.61 -13.10 -7.82
N PRO A 947 0.70 -12.11 -7.90
CA PRO A 947 0.84 -10.98 -8.81
C PRO A 947 2.18 -10.24 -8.73
N GLU A 948 2.77 -10.07 -7.55
CA GLU A 948 4.06 -9.37 -7.41
C GLU A 948 5.22 -10.25 -7.88
N THR A 949 5.20 -11.55 -7.59
CA THR A 949 6.16 -12.51 -8.18
C THR A 949 6.12 -12.45 -9.71
N ARG A 950 4.93 -12.42 -10.32
CA ARG A 950 4.78 -12.33 -11.78
C ARG A 950 5.23 -10.98 -12.33
N LYS A 951 4.82 -9.88 -11.69
CA LYS A 951 5.15 -8.51 -12.13
C LYS A 951 6.66 -8.25 -12.11
N ASN A 952 7.38 -8.74 -11.11
CA ASN A 952 8.82 -8.57 -11.04
C ASN A 952 9.58 -9.31 -12.16
N SER A 953 8.98 -10.30 -12.83
CA SER A 953 9.57 -10.95 -14.00
C SER A 953 9.78 -10.02 -15.20
N ILE A 954 9.07 -8.88 -15.25
CA ILE A 954 9.23 -7.88 -16.31
C ILE A 954 10.69 -7.41 -16.37
N THR A 955 11.26 -7.07 -15.22
CA THR A 955 12.65 -6.59 -15.13
C THR A 955 13.63 -7.69 -15.51
N TYR A 956 13.47 -8.90 -14.98
CA TYR A 956 14.32 -10.04 -15.33
C TYR A 956 14.29 -10.34 -16.84
N ARG A 957 13.11 -10.54 -17.42
CA ARG A 957 12.98 -10.91 -18.85
C ARG A 957 13.53 -9.83 -19.76
N THR A 958 13.31 -8.56 -19.42
CA THR A 958 13.85 -7.44 -20.21
C THR A 958 15.37 -7.42 -20.17
N ASN A 959 15.97 -7.51 -18.97
CA ASN A 959 17.41 -7.42 -18.81
C ASN A 959 18.13 -8.62 -19.45
N LEU A 960 17.58 -9.82 -19.29
CA LEU A 960 18.10 -11.04 -19.90
C LEU A 960 17.98 -11.04 -21.43
N ALA A 961 16.88 -10.53 -21.98
CA ALA A 961 16.71 -10.41 -23.43
C ALA A 961 17.78 -9.50 -24.04
N ARG A 962 18.03 -8.34 -23.39
CA ARG A 962 19.06 -7.40 -23.83
C ARG A 962 20.47 -7.97 -23.75
N LEU A 963 20.79 -8.70 -22.68
CA LEU A 963 22.06 -9.41 -22.55
C LEU A 963 22.24 -10.43 -23.68
N MET A 964 21.22 -11.25 -23.92
CA MET A 964 21.22 -12.26 -24.96
C MET A 964 21.45 -11.65 -26.35
N GLU A 965 20.72 -10.58 -26.70
CA GLU A 965 20.89 -9.86 -27.97
C GLU A 965 22.29 -9.28 -28.12
N LYS A 966 22.83 -8.68 -27.04
CA LYS A 966 24.20 -8.17 -27.03
C LYS A 966 25.24 -9.27 -27.24
N LEU A 967 25.09 -10.42 -26.59
CA LEU A 967 25.98 -11.57 -26.76
C LEU A 967 25.92 -12.12 -28.20
N MET A 968 24.74 -12.19 -28.80
CA MET A 968 24.59 -12.58 -30.21
C MET A 968 25.26 -11.59 -31.17
N ALA A 969 25.08 -10.29 -30.92
CA ALA A 969 25.71 -9.24 -31.72
C ALA A 969 27.26 -9.31 -31.67
N GLU A 970 27.81 -9.82 -30.57
CA GLU A 970 29.25 -10.06 -30.39
C GLU A 970 29.71 -11.44 -30.88
N GLY A 971 28.82 -12.27 -31.43
CA GLY A 971 29.12 -13.62 -31.90
C GLY A 971 29.31 -14.66 -30.78
N LYS A 972 28.95 -14.32 -29.53
CA LYS A 972 29.05 -15.19 -28.34
C LYS A 972 27.80 -16.08 -28.21
N ASN A 973 27.50 -16.85 -29.26
CA ASN A 973 26.23 -17.57 -29.42
C ASN A 973 25.94 -18.59 -28.32
N GLU A 974 26.95 -19.33 -27.84
CA GLU A 974 26.76 -20.29 -26.73
C GLU A 974 26.32 -19.60 -25.43
N LYS A 975 26.93 -18.46 -25.10
CA LYS A 975 26.52 -17.66 -23.93
C LYS A 975 25.09 -17.13 -24.12
N ALA A 976 24.77 -16.61 -25.31
CA ALA A 976 23.42 -16.13 -25.61
C ALA A 976 22.36 -17.24 -25.45
N LYS A 977 22.66 -18.45 -25.94
CA LYS A 977 21.80 -19.63 -25.79
C LYS A 977 21.58 -19.98 -24.32
N ASN A 978 22.63 -19.97 -23.50
CA ASN A 978 22.52 -20.22 -22.07
C ASN A 978 21.59 -19.23 -21.37
N ILE A 979 21.66 -17.94 -21.74
CA ILE A 979 20.76 -16.91 -21.19
C ILE A 979 19.31 -17.16 -21.61
N ALA A 980 19.07 -17.49 -22.88
CA ALA A 980 17.73 -17.81 -23.37
C ALA A 980 17.12 -19.02 -22.64
N ASP A 981 17.89 -20.10 -22.52
CA ASP A 981 17.49 -21.32 -21.81
C ASP A 981 17.27 -21.07 -20.31
N LEU A 982 18.11 -20.24 -19.68
CA LEU A 982 17.96 -19.85 -18.28
C LEU A 982 16.63 -19.10 -18.06
N ALA A 983 16.32 -18.11 -18.90
CA ALA A 983 15.09 -17.34 -18.79
C ALA A 983 13.83 -18.23 -18.91
N MET A 984 13.82 -19.16 -19.87
CA MET A 984 12.68 -20.07 -20.07
C MET A 984 12.57 -21.12 -18.97
N THR A 985 13.71 -21.54 -18.39
CA THR A 985 13.73 -22.50 -17.28
C THR A 985 13.27 -21.84 -15.98
N LYS A 986 13.79 -20.66 -15.66
CA LYS A 986 13.55 -19.97 -14.39
C LYS A 986 12.27 -19.15 -14.34
N MET A 987 11.76 -18.74 -15.50
CA MET A 987 10.46 -18.07 -15.61
C MET A 987 9.60 -18.70 -16.72
N PRO A 988 9.09 -19.92 -16.51
CA PRO A 988 8.27 -20.64 -17.49
C PRO A 988 7.09 -19.81 -17.99
N VAL A 989 6.69 -20.04 -19.24
CA VAL A 989 5.60 -19.32 -19.92
C VAL A 989 4.28 -19.48 -19.16
N GLU A 990 4.09 -20.64 -18.55
CA GLU A 990 2.85 -21.07 -17.92
C GLU A 990 2.51 -20.29 -16.64
N TYR A 991 3.49 -19.66 -15.98
CA TYR A 991 3.31 -19.09 -14.63
C TYR A 991 3.47 -17.57 -14.55
N PHE A 992 4.22 -16.95 -15.48
CA PHE A 992 4.69 -15.58 -15.32
C PHE A 992 3.96 -14.52 -16.18
N ASN A 993 3.04 -14.91 -17.06
CA ASN A 993 2.30 -14.00 -17.95
C ASN A 993 3.23 -13.11 -18.80
N TYR A 994 2.87 -11.83 -19.04
CA TYR A 994 3.65 -10.81 -19.77
C TYR A 994 4.33 -11.33 -21.05
N TYR A 995 3.52 -11.96 -21.91
CA TYR A 995 3.97 -12.76 -23.06
C TYR A 995 4.76 -12.00 -24.13
N THR A 996 4.51 -10.70 -24.27
CA THR A 996 5.23 -9.84 -25.22
C THR A 996 6.74 -9.79 -24.96
N LEU A 997 7.14 -9.98 -23.70
CA LEU A 997 8.56 -10.00 -23.30
C LEU A 997 9.27 -11.30 -23.72
N LEU A 998 8.55 -12.27 -24.30
CA LEU A 998 9.10 -13.56 -24.75
C LEU A 998 9.44 -13.57 -26.24
N GLU A 999 8.96 -12.60 -27.02
CA GLU A 999 9.21 -12.47 -28.47
C GLU A 999 10.72 -12.41 -28.81
N PRO A 1000 11.59 -11.68 -28.08
CA PRO A 1000 13.03 -11.67 -28.33
C PRO A 1000 13.68 -13.05 -28.21
N TYR A 1001 13.21 -13.89 -27.28
CA TYR A 1001 13.76 -15.23 -27.05
C TYR A 1001 13.42 -16.19 -28.19
N ALA A 1002 12.22 -16.11 -28.75
CA ALA A 1002 11.85 -16.88 -29.95
C ALA A 1002 12.74 -16.53 -31.14
N THR A 1003 12.95 -15.22 -31.37
CA THR A 1003 13.86 -14.71 -32.40
C THR A 1003 15.29 -15.20 -32.18
N ALA A 1004 15.78 -15.13 -30.95
CA ALA A 1004 17.12 -15.60 -30.61
C ALA A 1004 17.30 -17.11 -30.86
N TYR A 1005 16.33 -17.95 -30.49
CA TYR A 1005 16.40 -19.37 -30.76
C TYR A 1005 16.52 -19.69 -32.25
N TYR A 1006 15.80 -18.97 -33.13
CA TYR A 1006 16.00 -19.13 -34.57
C TYR A 1006 17.42 -18.75 -35.00
N LYS A 1007 17.92 -17.57 -34.59
CA LYS A 1007 19.27 -17.09 -34.93
C LYS A 1007 20.40 -17.98 -34.42
N LEU A 1008 20.16 -18.67 -33.30
CA LEU A 1008 21.09 -19.61 -32.69
C LEU A 1008 21.01 -21.04 -33.28
N GLY A 1009 20.11 -21.28 -34.22
CA GLY A 1009 19.91 -22.59 -34.85
C GLY A 1009 19.03 -23.57 -34.06
N GLU A 1010 18.40 -23.11 -32.98
CA GLU A 1010 17.51 -23.89 -32.10
C GLU A 1010 16.05 -23.82 -32.58
N LYS A 1011 15.83 -24.17 -33.87
CA LYS A 1011 14.54 -24.05 -34.55
C LYS A 1011 13.39 -24.70 -33.77
N GLU A 1012 13.59 -25.89 -33.21
CA GLU A 1012 12.54 -26.61 -32.48
C GLU A 1012 12.08 -25.85 -31.22
N LYS A 1013 13.02 -25.24 -30.48
CA LYS A 1013 12.71 -24.44 -29.28
C LYS A 1013 11.97 -23.15 -29.65
N ALA A 1014 12.39 -22.47 -30.73
CA ALA A 1014 11.70 -21.29 -31.24
C ALA A 1014 10.24 -21.63 -31.60
N GLN A 1015 10.02 -22.72 -32.34
CA GLN A 1015 8.70 -23.17 -32.71
C GLN A 1015 7.83 -23.57 -31.51
N ASP A 1016 8.42 -24.23 -30.49
CA ASP A 1016 7.70 -24.59 -29.27
C ASP A 1016 7.21 -23.35 -28.51
N LEU A 1017 8.12 -22.39 -28.27
CA LEU A 1017 7.79 -21.13 -27.62
C LEU A 1017 6.70 -20.37 -28.40
N LEU A 1018 6.87 -20.20 -29.71
CA LEU A 1018 5.90 -19.51 -30.54
C LEU A 1018 4.53 -20.19 -30.51
N LYS A 1019 4.46 -21.52 -30.57
CA LYS A 1019 3.18 -22.26 -30.45
C LYS A 1019 2.51 -21.99 -29.11
N LYS A 1020 3.26 -22.01 -28.00
CA LYS A 1020 2.71 -21.70 -26.67
C LYS A 1020 2.14 -20.28 -26.61
N LEU A 1021 2.87 -19.29 -27.12
CA LEU A 1021 2.42 -17.89 -27.16
C LEU A 1021 1.19 -17.71 -28.08
N ILE A 1022 1.21 -18.33 -29.25
CA ILE A 1022 0.06 -18.34 -30.19
C ILE A 1022 -1.18 -18.89 -29.49
N THR A 1023 -1.07 -20.00 -28.75
CA THR A 1023 -2.19 -20.58 -28.02
C THR A 1023 -2.80 -19.58 -27.03
N LYS A 1024 -1.99 -18.81 -26.29
CA LYS A 1024 -2.50 -17.78 -25.36
C LYS A 1024 -3.33 -16.71 -26.07
N TYR A 1025 -2.85 -16.18 -27.19
CA TYR A 1025 -3.61 -15.19 -27.96
C TYR A 1025 -4.86 -15.80 -28.62
N GLN A 1026 -4.79 -17.03 -29.10
CA GLN A 1026 -5.95 -17.73 -29.64
C GLN A 1026 -7.04 -17.95 -28.60
N GLU A 1027 -6.67 -18.31 -27.37
CA GLU A 1027 -7.60 -18.46 -26.24
C GLU A 1027 -8.29 -17.13 -25.91
N ASN A 1028 -7.53 -16.05 -25.76
CA ASN A 1028 -8.09 -14.71 -25.53
C ASN A 1028 -9.03 -14.27 -26.66
N LEU A 1029 -8.61 -14.39 -27.92
CA LEU A 1029 -9.45 -14.02 -29.06
C LEU A 1029 -10.71 -14.89 -29.19
N THR A 1030 -10.63 -16.17 -28.80
CA THR A 1030 -11.82 -17.04 -28.73
C THR A 1030 -12.79 -16.56 -27.65
N PHE A 1031 -12.27 -16.21 -26.47
CA PHE A 1031 -13.06 -15.63 -25.38
C PHE A 1031 -13.74 -14.33 -25.82
N TYR A 1032 -12.96 -13.37 -26.34
CA TYR A 1032 -13.47 -12.08 -26.78
C TYR A 1032 -14.54 -12.20 -27.86
N LYS A 1033 -14.42 -13.19 -28.77
CA LYS A 1033 -15.43 -13.45 -29.78
C LYS A 1033 -16.77 -13.89 -29.18
N GLY A 1034 -16.76 -14.56 -28.02
CA GLY A 1034 -17.96 -14.96 -27.29
C GLY A 1034 -18.72 -13.78 -26.65
N LEU A 1035 -18.06 -12.64 -26.46
CA LEU A 1035 -18.65 -11.46 -25.82
C LEU A 1035 -19.63 -10.70 -26.73
N ALA A 1036 -20.55 -9.94 -26.12
CA ALA A 1036 -21.45 -9.09 -26.87
C ALA A 1036 -20.70 -7.96 -27.60
N ALA A 1037 -21.27 -7.47 -28.70
CA ALA A 1037 -20.64 -6.42 -29.50
C ALA A 1037 -20.35 -5.14 -28.71
N SER A 1038 -21.20 -4.81 -27.72
CA SER A 1038 -21.00 -3.68 -26.81
C SER A 1038 -19.84 -3.91 -25.84
N GLU A 1039 -19.71 -5.12 -25.28
CA GLU A 1039 -18.62 -5.47 -24.37
C GLU A 1039 -17.28 -5.43 -25.08
N GLN A 1040 -17.21 -6.01 -26.28
CA GLN A 1040 -16.01 -5.94 -27.12
C GLN A 1040 -15.62 -4.50 -27.48
N ASN A 1041 -16.55 -3.53 -27.49
CA ASN A 1041 -16.18 -2.12 -27.71
C ASN A 1041 -15.47 -1.51 -26.49
N HIS A 1042 -15.79 -1.98 -25.28
CA HIS A 1042 -15.14 -1.52 -24.05
C HIS A 1042 -13.70 -2.05 -23.93
N ILE A 1043 -13.41 -3.23 -24.50
CA ILE A 1043 -12.09 -3.86 -24.50
C ILE A 1043 -11.42 -3.86 -25.89
N VAL A 1044 -11.78 -2.91 -26.75
CA VAL A 1044 -11.27 -2.87 -28.14
C VAL A 1044 -9.75 -2.78 -28.19
N VAL A 1045 -9.14 -2.06 -27.25
CA VAL A 1045 -7.68 -1.92 -27.14
C VAL A 1045 -7.03 -3.27 -26.86
N ASP A 1046 -7.59 -4.07 -25.96
CA ASP A 1046 -7.07 -5.40 -25.61
C ASP A 1046 -7.20 -6.37 -26.79
N ILE A 1047 -8.37 -6.37 -27.46
CA ILE A 1047 -8.59 -7.22 -28.64
C ILE A 1047 -7.59 -6.87 -29.76
N ILE A 1048 -7.43 -5.58 -30.08
CA ILE A 1048 -6.49 -5.15 -31.12
C ILE A 1048 -5.06 -5.50 -30.71
N THR A 1049 -4.71 -5.29 -29.43
CA THR A 1049 -3.38 -5.64 -28.93
C THR A 1049 -3.11 -7.13 -29.12
N ASP A 1050 -4.03 -8.02 -28.73
CA ASP A 1050 -3.85 -9.46 -28.91
C ASP A 1050 -3.78 -9.89 -30.39
N ILE A 1051 -4.54 -9.25 -31.28
CA ILE A 1051 -4.42 -9.47 -32.73
C ILE A 1051 -3.02 -9.09 -33.21
N GLU A 1052 -2.53 -7.90 -32.87
CA GLU A 1052 -1.22 -7.43 -33.33
C GLU A 1052 -0.05 -8.20 -32.70
N ARG A 1053 -0.20 -8.66 -31.45
CA ARG A 1053 0.79 -9.55 -30.82
C ARG A 1053 0.77 -10.95 -31.42
N TYR A 1054 -0.39 -11.50 -31.74
CA TYR A 1054 -0.42 -12.76 -32.48
C TYR A 1054 0.22 -12.60 -33.86
N ARG A 1055 -0.06 -11.48 -34.56
CA ARG A 1055 0.58 -11.16 -35.84
C ARG A 1055 2.10 -11.09 -35.73
N SER A 1056 2.65 -10.43 -34.70
CA SER A 1056 4.10 -10.30 -34.54
C SER A 1056 4.79 -11.67 -34.44
N LEU A 1057 4.16 -12.67 -33.81
CA LEU A 1057 4.67 -14.03 -33.76
C LEU A 1057 4.80 -14.68 -35.16
N LEU A 1058 3.86 -14.40 -36.07
CA LEU A 1058 3.95 -14.86 -37.46
C LEU A 1058 5.07 -14.14 -38.22
N LEU A 1059 5.22 -12.84 -37.99
CA LEU A 1059 6.28 -12.05 -38.62
C LEU A 1059 7.67 -12.55 -38.19
N ILE A 1060 7.86 -12.93 -36.93
CA ILE A 1060 9.10 -13.58 -36.46
C ILE A 1060 9.40 -14.83 -37.28
N MET A 1061 8.41 -15.71 -37.50
CA MET A 1061 8.61 -16.92 -38.32
C MET A 1061 9.01 -16.58 -39.76
N LYS A 1062 8.38 -15.56 -40.34
CA LYS A 1062 8.63 -15.11 -41.72
C LYS A 1062 10.02 -14.50 -41.87
N ASP A 1063 10.37 -13.60 -40.96
CA ASP A 1063 11.62 -12.83 -40.97
C ASP A 1063 12.83 -13.73 -40.72
N GLU A 1064 12.66 -14.74 -39.85
CA GLU A 1064 13.71 -15.74 -39.58
C GLU A 1064 13.69 -16.94 -40.55
N GLY A 1065 12.84 -16.92 -41.57
CA GLY A 1065 12.85 -17.89 -42.68
C GLY A 1065 12.16 -19.23 -42.41
N ASP A 1066 11.37 -19.37 -41.35
CA ASP A 1066 10.54 -20.54 -41.05
C ASP A 1066 9.21 -20.53 -41.82
N LEU A 1067 9.31 -20.49 -43.14
CA LEU A 1067 8.18 -20.37 -44.05
C LEU A 1067 7.19 -21.53 -43.98
N GLU A 1068 7.62 -22.70 -43.51
CA GLU A 1068 6.76 -23.87 -43.32
C GLU A 1068 5.74 -23.63 -42.21
N LEU A 1069 6.20 -23.21 -41.02
CA LEU A 1069 5.31 -22.91 -39.91
C LEU A 1069 4.48 -21.65 -40.19
N TYR A 1070 5.10 -20.61 -40.75
CA TYR A 1070 4.38 -19.39 -41.16
C TYR A 1070 3.22 -19.70 -42.12
N SER A 1071 3.47 -20.47 -43.18
CA SER A 1071 2.43 -20.81 -44.17
C SER A 1071 1.30 -21.65 -43.57
N LYS A 1072 1.58 -22.41 -42.50
CA LYS A 1072 0.60 -23.19 -41.77
C LYS A 1072 -0.25 -22.33 -40.83
N GLU A 1073 0.36 -21.42 -40.08
CA GLU A 1073 -0.35 -20.60 -39.07
C GLU A 1073 -1.04 -19.37 -39.67
N LYS A 1074 -0.52 -18.80 -40.77
CA LYS A 1074 -1.12 -17.68 -41.50
C LYS A 1074 -2.63 -17.81 -41.78
N PRO A 1075 -3.14 -18.91 -42.38
CA PRO A 1075 -4.58 -19.05 -42.59
C PRO A 1075 -5.38 -19.13 -41.27
N VAL A 1076 -4.77 -19.64 -40.20
CA VAL A 1076 -5.37 -19.72 -38.87
C VAL A 1076 -5.47 -18.33 -38.25
N PHE A 1077 -4.38 -17.55 -38.27
CA PHE A 1077 -4.37 -16.15 -37.85
C PHE A 1077 -5.44 -15.34 -38.59
N ASN A 1078 -5.47 -15.42 -39.93
CA ASN A 1078 -6.46 -14.69 -40.74
C ASN A 1078 -7.90 -15.09 -40.39
N LYS A 1079 -8.14 -16.32 -39.92
CA LYS A 1079 -9.46 -16.72 -39.41
C LYS A 1079 -9.81 -16.02 -38.09
N TYR A 1080 -8.85 -15.91 -37.16
CA TYR A 1080 -9.05 -15.18 -35.90
C TYR A 1080 -9.24 -13.68 -36.12
N ASN A 1081 -8.40 -13.06 -36.96
CA ASN A 1081 -8.54 -11.65 -37.32
C ASN A 1081 -9.94 -11.36 -37.91
N LYS A 1082 -10.43 -12.23 -38.80
CA LYS A 1082 -11.78 -12.12 -39.38
C LYS A 1082 -12.93 -12.27 -38.37
N MET A 1083 -12.69 -12.81 -37.18
CA MET A 1083 -13.72 -12.83 -36.13
C MET A 1083 -14.12 -11.42 -35.68
N PHE A 1084 -13.23 -10.43 -35.92
CA PHE A 1084 -13.31 -9.04 -35.51
C PHE A 1084 -13.21 -8.05 -36.69
N GLU A 1085 -13.70 -8.41 -37.88
CA GLU A 1085 -13.67 -7.56 -39.11
C GLU A 1085 -14.11 -6.11 -38.88
N ARG A 1086 -15.01 -5.88 -37.92
CA ARG A 1086 -15.49 -4.55 -37.51
C ARG A 1086 -14.40 -3.58 -37.00
N PHE A 1087 -13.23 -4.09 -36.64
CA PHE A 1087 -12.09 -3.29 -36.20
C PHE A 1087 -11.07 -3.04 -37.33
N GLU A 1088 -11.39 -3.47 -38.55
CA GLU A 1088 -10.68 -3.12 -39.79
C GLU A 1088 -9.16 -3.39 -39.75
N ARG A 1089 -8.76 -4.51 -39.13
CA ARG A 1089 -7.36 -4.95 -39.11
C ARG A 1089 -7.05 -5.80 -40.35
N ASP A 1090 -5.93 -5.51 -41.00
CA ASP A 1090 -5.52 -6.21 -42.23
C ASP A 1090 -5.31 -7.73 -42.03
N ASN A 1091 -5.48 -8.52 -43.09
CA ASN A 1091 -5.04 -9.91 -43.05
C ASN A 1091 -3.54 -10.00 -43.39
N GLU A 1092 -2.87 -11.05 -42.94
CA GLU A 1092 -1.53 -11.36 -43.42
C GLU A 1092 -1.59 -11.87 -44.86
N GLU A 1093 -0.82 -11.19 -45.74
CA GLU A 1093 -0.77 -11.41 -47.19
C GLU A 1093 0.08 -12.59 -47.64
#